data_AF-A0A1B6DWT2-F1
#
_entry.id   AF-A0A1B6DWT2-F1
#
_cell.length_a   1.000
_cell.length_b   1.000
_cell.length_c   1.000
_cell.angle_alpha   90.00
_cell.angle_beta   90.00
_cell.angle_gamma   90.00
#
_symmetry.space_group_name_H-M   'P 1'
#
loop_
_entity.id
_entity.type
_entity.pdbx_description
1 polymer ?
#
loop_
_entity_poly.entity_id
_entity_poly.type
_entity_poly.pdbx_seq_one_letter_code
_entity_poly.pdbx_strand_id
1 'polypeptide(L)'
;ALKCRAPTMLDVFVFLTCALSVFSADVFRTELFPEQLEQQQVQFQQVALQQQIQDLQRQQQVAPPFLRDSLRQQQDVLNGQLRDLQDYLLKLQQRIQDQLGGGGRFQEPPSRTQANFVPKIVNNVEPKPDFQPRPQPQVQRPPPPVDLQLQSNGVDIPCATQSGEAGFCRPLIKCLSFYAELPELKRQPCQLGVDELGVCCPLRTRPSGGGNRKNSGVLQAPPPPPVIIPPFTPQQLNQAAENALEKLQERFKFISQLFSQRVFINPGSAAASHLEFFPTSNVTLQQGDTAQKSVQASVDLVNEFKLSPDQGKFALPTFSVLNTVIGDTCPRSAFCQQTKYRSADGSCNNLNHDRWGRAGTALQRILPPKYGDGVNSPREFEANGKPLPSPRLVSTHFAQEADAPSSNYTLMVMQFGQFLDHDLTHTPISRGQSGTGISCCRNGVVIEENLRHPDCFHIELPRSDKIFSPFGERCMEFVRSLPAPRPECNFGPREQMNQITHWLDGSNIYGSDQGSQTNLREFRGGRLRIQNFQGKEMLPANSAECSSEDNTLSCFQAGDGRVNEQPNLALIHTLFMREHNRVVKELQNLHPDWSDEALFQETRRVVVAEVQHITYNEFLPIILGRPYMDKSQLSPKDNGWTRLYDPELNGGTTNVFATAAFRFGHSLIQSHMHGYGRFGNVREDLQLSKQHFTPFVLYNEGAVDDMVRGLASQSCQKFDRFFSKEITDHLFQGDLDLGLDLVALNIQRGRDHGLPPYNDWREVCGLPRVKNWQSLQDVMDRESITRLAQLYSSVDEVDLFVGAVAERPAPDAMLGPTFVCLVGDQFARLRRGDRFFYEESSQPSSFTQGQLEQLRKTSLARILCDNSESLIITQPLAFVQPSFLNQRVACSSQSIPKVEFHPWLQERPAV
;
A
#
# COMPACT_ATOMS: atom_id res chain seq x y z
N ALA A 1 39.80 -8.90 33.41
CA ALA A 1 41.12 -9.55 33.24
C ALA A 1 40.91 -11.07 33.14
N LEU A 2 41.91 -11.80 32.63
CA LEU A 2 41.91 -13.23 32.28
C LEU A 2 41.21 -13.64 30.97
N LYS A 3 41.95 -14.47 30.24
CA LYS A 3 41.83 -15.01 28.85
C LYS A 3 41.02 -16.33 28.86
N CYS A 4 40.56 -16.98 27.78
CA CYS A 4 40.66 -16.76 26.31
C CYS A 4 39.60 -17.60 25.52
N ARG A 5 39.19 -17.07 24.35
CA ARG A 5 38.84 -17.75 23.05
C ARG A 5 37.82 -18.91 22.96
N ALA A 6 36.66 -18.57 22.39
CA ALA A 6 36.05 -19.02 21.11
C ALA A 6 36.17 -20.50 20.61
N PRO A 7 35.05 -21.11 20.15
CA PRO A 7 35.02 -22.34 19.35
C PRO A 7 35.05 -22.09 17.83
N THR A 8 35.39 -23.12 17.03
CA THR A 8 35.20 -23.14 15.57
C THR A 8 34.70 -24.49 15.08
N MET A 9 33.94 -24.45 13.97
CA MET A 9 33.24 -25.56 13.33
C MET A 9 34.19 -26.63 12.74
N LEU A 10 33.73 -27.89 12.61
CA LEU A 10 33.23 -28.40 11.32
C LEU A 10 32.44 -29.72 11.48
N ASP A 11 31.63 -30.03 10.46
CA ASP A 11 31.10 -31.35 10.08
C ASP A 11 30.12 -32.09 11.02
N VAL A 12 28.88 -31.57 11.07
CA VAL A 12 27.68 -32.43 11.12
C VAL A 12 27.14 -32.58 9.70
N PHE A 13 27.76 -33.48 8.93
CA PHE A 13 27.19 -34.04 7.71
C PHE A 13 26.89 -35.53 7.94
N VAL A 14 25.90 -36.07 7.22
CA VAL A 14 25.45 -37.47 7.28
C VAL A 14 24.68 -37.87 8.57
N PHE A 15 23.45 -37.38 8.72
CA PHE A 15 22.31 -38.16 9.28
C PHE A 15 20.95 -37.48 8.98
N LEU A 16 20.61 -37.32 7.69
CA LEU A 16 19.32 -36.72 7.29
C LEU A 16 18.81 -37.23 5.93
N THR A 17 18.81 -38.55 5.75
CA THR A 17 18.34 -39.24 4.54
C THR A 17 17.51 -40.50 4.87
N CYS A 18 16.39 -40.33 5.61
CA CYS A 18 15.34 -41.36 5.76
C CYS A 18 13.97 -40.84 6.26
N ALA A 19 13.62 -39.58 5.96
CA ALA A 19 12.33 -38.98 6.37
C ALA A 19 11.72 -38.06 5.30
N LEU A 20 11.91 -38.40 4.01
CA LEU A 20 11.42 -37.64 2.85
C LEU A 20 10.78 -38.59 1.83
N SER A 21 9.58 -39.11 2.11
CA SER A 21 8.75 -39.82 1.12
C SER A 21 7.24 -39.93 1.45
N VAL A 22 6.74 -39.17 2.43
CA VAL A 22 5.31 -38.87 2.64
C VAL A 22 5.23 -37.40 3.08
N PHE A 23 4.15 -36.69 2.76
CA PHE A 23 3.97 -35.22 2.78
C PHE A 23 4.52 -34.47 1.55
N SER A 24 3.85 -34.72 0.42
CA SER A 24 3.72 -33.76 -0.69
C SER A 24 2.22 -33.50 -0.89
N ALA A 25 1.86 -32.25 -1.21
CA ALA A 25 0.52 -31.68 -1.11
C ALA A 25 0.01 -31.51 0.34
N ASP A 26 0.26 -30.32 0.90
CA ASP A 26 -0.83 -29.41 1.27
C ASP A 26 -0.28 -27.98 1.36
N VAL A 27 -0.93 -27.04 0.67
CA VAL A 27 -0.57 -25.63 0.63
C VAL A 27 -1.66 -24.86 1.38
N PHE A 28 -1.54 -24.78 2.70
CA PHE A 28 -2.52 -24.08 3.53
C PHE A 28 -2.43 -22.56 3.30
N ARG A 29 -3.31 -22.10 2.42
CA ARG A 29 -3.68 -20.69 2.22
C ARG A 29 -4.59 -20.22 3.36
N THR A 30 -5.00 -18.96 3.30
CA THR A 30 -6.19 -18.45 4.00
C THR A 30 -7.49 -18.98 3.37
N GLU A 31 -7.53 -20.27 3.04
CA GLU A 31 -8.67 -20.90 2.40
C GLU A 31 -9.65 -21.47 3.42
N LEU A 32 -10.92 -21.38 3.03
CA LEU A 32 -12.04 -22.10 3.58
C LEU A 32 -11.71 -23.60 3.71
N PHE A 33 -12.19 -24.28 4.77
CA PHE A 33 -12.10 -25.74 4.87
C PHE A 33 -12.67 -26.40 3.59
N PRO A 34 -12.23 -27.62 3.19
CA PRO A 34 -12.80 -28.32 2.05
C PRO A 34 -14.35 -28.39 2.08
N GLU A 35 -14.90 -28.55 3.28
CA GLU A 35 -16.32 -28.53 3.60
C GLU A 35 -16.97 -27.14 3.42
N GLN A 36 -16.24 -26.05 3.64
CA GLN A 36 -16.69 -24.68 3.37
C GLN A 36 -16.60 -24.32 1.88
N LEU A 37 -15.63 -24.88 1.14
CA LEU A 37 -15.61 -24.79 -0.33
C LEU A 37 -16.78 -25.58 -0.94
N GLU A 38 -17.05 -26.78 -0.42
CA GLU A 38 -18.25 -27.56 -0.73
C GLU A 38 -19.52 -26.75 -0.39
N GLN A 39 -19.52 -26.01 0.73
CA GLN A 39 -20.65 -25.18 1.15
C GLN A 39 -20.95 -24.08 0.12
N GLN A 40 -19.92 -23.39 -0.40
CA GLN A 40 -20.08 -22.42 -1.49
C GLN A 40 -20.60 -23.09 -2.77
N GLN A 41 -20.08 -24.27 -3.16
CA GLN A 41 -20.53 -24.97 -4.36
C GLN A 41 -22.02 -25.38 -4.28
N VAL A 42 -22.45 -25.91 -3.14
CA VAL A 42 -23.86 -26.27 -2.87
C VAL A 42 -24.74 -25.01 -2.84
N GLN A 43 -24.25 -23.89 -2.30
CA GLN A 43 -24.94 -22.60 -2.33
C GLN A 43 -25.13 -22.05 -3.75
N PHE A 44 -24.13 -22.13 -4.63
CA PHE A 44 -24.28 -21.76 -6.04
C PHE A 44 -25.33 -22.62 -6.76
N GLN A 45 -25.42 -23.92 -6.45
CA GLN A 45 -26.46 -24.80 -6.99
C GLN A 45 -27.87 -24.40 -6.51
N GLN A 46 -28.03 -24.01 -5.24
CA GLN A 46 -29.31 -23.50 -4.73
C GLN A 46 -29.78 -22.25 -5.48
N VAL A 47 -28.90 -21.27 -5.72
CA VAL A 47 -29.23 -20.05 -6.46
C VAL A 47 -29.65 -20.37 -7.89
N ALA A 48 -28.96 -21.29 -8.56
CA ALA A 48 -29.32 -21.73 -9.91
C ALA A 48 -30.71 -22.39 -9.97
N LEU A 49 -31.05 -23.23 -8.98
CA LEU A 49 -32.40 -23.82 -8.88
C LEU A 49 -33.48 -22.78 -8.58
N GLN A 50 -33.21 -21.84 -7.67
CA GLN A 50 -34.17 -20.76 -7.35
C GLN A 50 -34.50 -19.91 -8.59
N GLN A 51 -33.51 -19.61 -9.43
CA GLN A 51 -33.73 -18.91 -10.70
C GLN A 51 -34.62 -19.74 -11.66
N GLN A 52 -34.35 -21.03 -11.82
CA GLN A 52 -35.18 -21.92 -12.66
C GLN A 52 -36.62 -22.03 -12.15
N ILE A 53 -36.83 -22.08 -10.83
CA ILE A 53 -38.16 -22.06 -10.21
C ILE A 53 -38.90 -20.75 -10.51
N GLN A 54 -38.23 -19.60 -10.42
CA GLN A 54 -38.83 -18.31 -10.80
C GLN A 54 -39.21 -18.25 -12.29
N ASP A 55 -38.38 -18.80 -13.17
CA ASP A 55 -38.66 -18.80 -14.60
C ASP A 55 -39.83 -19.74 -14.97
N LEU A 56 -39.94 -20.91 -14.32
CA LEU A 56 -41.13 -21.76 -14.42
C LEU A 56 -42.41 -21.07 -13.90
N GLN A 57 -42.32 -20.31 -12.80
CA GLN A 57 -43.46 -19.54 -12.29
C GLN A 57 -43.94 -18.47 -13.29
N ARG A 58 -43.02 -17.78 -13.97
CA ARG A 58 -43.37 -16.84 -15.06
C ARG A 58 -44.02 -17.56 -16.24
N GLN A 59 -43.49 -18.72 -16.64
CA GLN A 59 -44.08 -19.52 -17.72
C GLN A 59 -45.50 -20.00 -17.38
N GLN A 60 -45.76 -20.43 -16.14
CA GLN A 60 -47.10 -20.86 -15.70
C GLN A 60 -48.16 -19.74 -15.80
N GLN A 61 -47.79 -18.47 -15.61
CA GLN A 61 -48.72 -17.34 -15.73
C GLN A 61 -49.26 -17.18 -17.15
N VAL A 62 -48.43 -17.44 -18.16
CA VAL A 62 -48.76 -17.27 -19.59
C VAL A 62 -49.13 -18.59 -20.31
N ALA A 63 -48.89 -19.75 -19.69
CA ALA A 63 -49.13 -21.05 -20.31
C ALA A 63 -50.64 -21.39 -20.46
N PRO A 64 -51.04 -22.05 -21.57
CA PRO A 64 -52.38 -22.63 -21.75
C PRO A 64 -52.72 -23.70 -20.69
N PRO A 65 -54.02 -23.94 -20.39
CA PRO A 65 -54.43 -24.86 -19.32
C PRO A 65 -53.79 -26.26 -19.39
N PHE A 66 -53.68 -26.85 -20.58
CA PHE A 66 -53.13 -28.20 -20.79
C PHE A 66 -51.61 -28.31 -20.54
N LEU A 67 -50.90 -27.19 -20.42
CA LEU A 67 -49.45 -27.15 -20.12
C LEU A 67 -49.15 -26.80 -18.65
N ARG A 68 -50.11 -26.22 -17.92
CA ARG A 68 -49.89 -25.76 -16.54
C ARG A 68 -49.57 -26.90 -15.58
N ASP A 69 -50.22 -28.05 -15.72
CA ASP A 69 -49.97 -29.20 -14.84
C ASP A 69 -48.58 -29.79 -15.05
N SER A 70 -48.08 -29.81 -16.29
CA SER A 70 -46.70 -30.24 -16.59
C SER A 70 -45.66 -29.27 -16.03
N LEU A 71 -45.90 -27.95 -16.15
CA LEU A 71 -45.02 -26.92 -15.58
C LEU A 71 -45.02 -26.92 -14.04
N ARG A 72 -46.18 -27.22 -13.40
CA ARG A 72 -46.27 -27.43 -11.95
C ARG A 72 -45.48 -28.66 -11.51
N GLN A 73 -45.63 -29.78 -12.21
CA GLN A 73 -44.87 -31.00 -11.92
C GLN A 73 -43.35 -30.79 -12.04
N GLN A 74 -42.89 -30.00 -13.03
CA GLN A 74 -41.49 -29.57 -13.12
C GLN A 74 -41.07 -28.68 -11.95
N GLN A 75 -41.91 -27.73 -11.54
CA GLN A 75 -41.64 -26.87 -10.39
C GLN A 75 -41.54 -27.69 -9.09
N ASP A 76 -42.41 -28.69 -8.89
CA ASP A 76 -42.39 -29.56 -7.71
C ASP A 76 -41.14 -30.44 -7.62
N VAL A 77 -40.59 -30.87 -8.77
CA VAL A 77 -39.30 -31.57 -8.85
C VAL A 77 -38.14 -30.64 -8.43
N LEU A 78 -38.08 -29.41 -8.97
CA LEU A 78 -37.06 -28.44 -8.56
C LEU A 78 -37.20 -28.02 -7.09
N ASN A 79 -38.43 -27.86 -6.59
CA ASN A 79 -38.70 -27.63 -5.17
C ASN A 79 -38.22 -28.80 -4.29
N GLY A 80 -38.27 -30.04 -4.79
CA GLY A 80 -37.70 -31.22 -4.14
C GLY A 80 -36.18 -31.14 -4.03
N GLN A 81 -35.51 -30.96 -5.17
CA GLN A 81 -34.05 -30.82 -5.24
C GLN A 81 -33.53 -29.65 -4.40
N LEU A 82 -34.26 -28.53 -4.32
CA LEU A 82 -33.89 -27.40 -3.48
C LEU A 82 -33.93 -27.76 -1.98
N ARG A 83 -34.92 -28.55 -1.54
CA ARG A 83 -34.98 -29.07 -0.16
C ARG A 83 -33.84 -30.04 0.14
N ASP A 84 -33.53 -30.95 -0.79
CA ASP A 84 -32.42 -31.90 -0.64
C ASP A 84 -31.08 -31.18 -0.48
N LEU A 85 -30.84 -30.11 -1.26
CA LEU A 85 -29.67 -29.25 -1.13
C LEU A 85 -29.66 -28.46 0.19
N GLN A 86 -30.82 -28.03 0.72
CA GLN A 86 -30.93 -27.36 2.03
C GLN A 86 -30.56 -28.30 3.17
N ASP A 87 -31.08 -29.53 3.17
CA ASP A 87 -30.75 -30.57 4.15
C ASP A 87 -29.26 -30.98 4.07
N TYR A 88 -28.68 -30.98 2.86
CA TYR A 88 -27.25 -31.22 2.69
C TYR A 88 -26.41 -30.10 3.29
N LEU A 89 -26.79 -28.84 3.04
CA LEU A 89 -26.12 -27.65 3.61
C LEU A 89 -26.12 -27.64 5.13
N LEU A 90 -27.23 -28.05 5.76
CA LEU A 90 -27.34 -28.15 7.22
C LEU A 90 -26.37 -29.20 7.79
N LYS A 91 -26.29 -30.38 7.17
CA LYS A 91 -25.35 -31.45 7.56
C LYS A 91 -23.90 -31.03 7.35
N LEU A 92 -23.63 -30.32 6.25
CA LEU A 92 -22.30 -29.80 5.93
C LEU A 92 -21.84 -28.74 6.94
N GLN A 93 -22.73 -27.81 7.29
CA GLN A 93 -22.52 -26.81 8.34
C GLN A 93 -22.25 -27.48 9.71
N GLN A 94 -22.93 -28.58 10.01
CA GLN A 94 -22.67 -29.35 11.23
C GLN A 94 -21.29 -30.06 11.19
N ARG A 95 -20.86 -30.61 10.04
CA ARG A 95 -19.50 -31.16 9.88
C ARG A 95 -18.40 -30.11 10.08
N ILE A 96 -18.60 -28.90 9.56
CA ILE A 96 -17.69 -27.75 9.77
C ILE A 96 -17.60 -27.41 11.26
N GLN A 97 -18.74 -27.41 11.97
CA GLN A 97 -18.79 -27.18 13.43
C GLN A 97 -18.09 -28.30 14.23
N ASP A 98 -18.29 -29.57 13.85
CA ASP A 98 -17.66 -30.72 14.51
C ASP A 98 -16.13 -30.73 14.34
N GLN A 99 -15.62 -30.33 13.16
CA GLN A 99 -14.18 -30.17 12.92
C GLN A 99 -13.57 -29.02 13.74
N LEU A 100 -14.27 -27.89 13.83
CA LEU A 100 -13.91 -26.77 14.72
C LEU A 100 -14.00 -27.16 16.21
N GLY A 101 -14.75 -28.21 16.55
CA GLY A 101 -15.03 -28.69 17.90
C GLY A 101 -13.96 -29.57 18.55
N GLY A 102 -12.89 -29.95 17.85
CA GLY A 102 -11.66 -30.53 18.43
C GLY A 102 -11.87 -31.64 19.48
N GLY A 103 -12.39 -32.80 19.03
CA GLY A 103 -12.92 -33.86 19.90
C GLY A 103 -12.12 -34.23 21.16
N GLY A 104 -12.65 -33.84 22.32
CA GLY A 104 -12.10 -34.20 23.63
C GLY A 104 -12.42 -35.65 24.04
N ARG A 105 -11.40 -36.52 24.05
CA ARG A 105 -11.35 -37.72 24.90
C ARG A 105 -10.00 -37.84 25.59
N PHE A 106 -10.02 -37.85 26.93
CA PHE A 106 -8.86 -38.03 27.80
C PHE A 106 -8.24 -39.43 27.66
N GLN A 107 -6.91 -39.50 27.61
CA GLN A 107 -6.11 -40.60 28.18
C GLN A 107 -4.82 -40.05 28.82
N GLU A 108 -4.41 -40.63 29.95
CA GLU A 108 -3.27 -40.21 30.77
C GLU A 108 -1.90 -40.72 30.26
N PRO A 109 -0.76 -40.12 30.70
CA PRO A 109 0.56 -40.41 30.15
C PRO A 109 1.33 -41.51 30.90
N PRO A 110 2.13 -42.35 30.20
CA PRO A 110 3.15 -43.21 30.81
C PRO A 110 4.55 -42.55 30.89
N SER A 111 5.44 -43.18 31.65
CA SER A 111 6.58 -42.56 32.33
C SER A 111 7.96 -42.69 31.64
N ARG A 112 8.91 -41.88 32.13
CA ARG A 112 10.36 -41.90 31.80
C ARG A 112 11.02 -43.28 32.01
N THR A 113 12.04 -43.56 31.20
CA THR A 113 13.25 -44.29 31.66
C THR A 113 14.51 -43.88 30.88
N GLN A 114 15.68 -43.99 31.52
CA GLN A 114 16.99 -43.56 31.01
C GLN A 114 17.72 -44.70 30.27
N ALA A 115 18.73 -44.35 29.45
CA ALA A 115 19.73 -45.30 28.94
C ALA A 115 21.15 -44.77 29.17
N ASN A 116 22.05 -45.63 29.68
CA ASN A 116 23.43 -45.31 30.04
C ASN A 116 24.42 -45.69 28.92
N PHE A 117 25.57 -44.99 28.89
CA PHE A 117 26.73 -45.29 28.04
C PHE A 117 27.84 -46.01 28.83
N VAL A 118 28.43 -47.07 28.25
CA VAL A 118 29.85 -47.50 28.47
C VAL A 118 30.28 -48.43 27.30
N PRO A 119 31.60 -48.64 27.03
CA PRO A 119 32.12 -48.70 25.66
C PRO A 119 32.93 -49.96 25.29
N LYS A 120 33.47 -50.02 24.06
CA LYS A 120 34.56 -50.92 23.66
C LYS A 120 35.59 -50.27 22.72
N ILE A 121 36.77 -50.89 22.65
CA ILE A 121 38.06 -50.43 22.10
C ILE A 121 38.45 -51.48 21.00
N VAL A 122 39.40 -51.36 20.05
CA VAL A 122 40.84 -51.03 20.15
C VAL A 122 41.51 -50.71 18.78
N ASN A 123 42.50 -49.80 18.80
CA ASN A 123 43.81 -49.83 18.10
C ASN A 123 44.04 -49.60 16.57
N ASN A 124 45.02 -48.69 16.34
CA ASN A 124 46.23 -48.78 15.46
C ASN A 124 46.13 -48.55 13.92
N VAL A 125 47.13 -47.97 13.20
CA VAL A 125 48.39 -47.25 13.54
C VAL A 125 48.86 -46.36 12.34
N GLU A 126 49.75 -45.38 12.60
CA GLU A 126 50.45 -44.39 11.70
C GLU A 126 51.47 -45.02 10.68
N PRO A 127 52.24 -44.30 9.79
CA PRO A 127 52.89 -42.96 9.94
C PRO A 127 53.08 -42.03 8.68
N LYS A 128 53.86 -40.93 8.87
CA LYS A 128 54.16 -39.74 8.00
C LYS A 128 55.28 -39.93 6.95
N PRO A 129 55.51 -38.97 6.01
CA PRO A 129 56.49 -37.84 6.15
C PRO A 129 56.05 -36.50 5.43
N ASP A 130 56.79 -35.36 5.33
CA ASP A 130 57.56 -34.53 6.31
C ASP A 130 57.75 -33.05 5.78
N PHE A 131 58.78 -32.25 6.17
CA PHE A 131 58.94 -30.79 5.89
C PHE A 131 60.24 -30.36 5.14
N GLN A 132 60.33 -29.14 4.53
CA GLN A 132 61.51 -28.21 4.46
C GLN A 132 61.23 -26.83 3.75
N PRO A 133 62.12 -25.78 3.76
CA PRO A 133 61.71 -24.36 3.85
C PRO A 133 62.13 -23.34 2.73
N ARG A 134 61.85 -22.03 2.96
CA ARG A 134 61.96 -20.83 2.07
C ARG A 134 63.36 -20.16 1.95
N PRO A 135 63.52 -19.24 0.96
CA PRO A 135 64.29 -17.98 1.10
C PRO A 135 63.49 -16.68 0.78
N GLN A 136 64.05 -15.50 1.10
CA GLN A 136 63.55 -14.14 0.76
C GLN A 136 64.51 -13.37 -0.22
N PRO A 137 64.53 -12.02 -0.39
CA PRO A 137 64.21 -11.39 -1.68
C PRO A 137 65.34 -10.54 -2.31
N GLN A 138 65.11 -10.02 -3.52
CA GLN A 138 65.95 -8.95 -4.12
C GLN A 138 65.12 -7.82 -4.74
N VAL A 139 65.73 -6.63 -4.79
CA VAL A 139 65.14 -5.33 -5.15
C VAL A 139 65.54 -4.94 -6.58
N GLN A 140 64.63 -4.34 -7.36
CA GLN A 140 64.96 -3.62 -8.60
C GLN A 140 64.24 -2.26 -8.69
N ARG A 141 64.80 -1.36 -9.52
CA ARG A 141 64.49 0.09 -9.59
C ARG A 141 63.36 0.43 -10.58
N PRO A 142 62.71 1.60 -10.46
CA PRO A 142 61.64 2.02 -11.38
C PRO A 142 62.15 2.60 -12.72
N PRO A 143 61.39 2.47 -13.82
CA PRO A 143 61.61 3.17 -15.09
C PRO A 143 61.02 4.61 -15.08
N PRO A 144 61.38 5.48 -16.06
CA PRO A 144 60.97 6.90 -16.09
C PRO A 144 59.49 7.11 -16.48
N PRO A 145 58.92 8.31 -16.22
CA PRO A 145 57.53 8.61 -16.57
C PRO A 145 57.31 8.65 -18.07
N VAL A 146 56.25 8.00 -18.54
CA VAL A 146 55.75 8.11 -19.91
C VAL A 146 54.69 9.21 -19.97
N ASP A 147 54.79 10.06 -20.98
CA ASP A 147 53.97 11.25 -21.18
C ASP A 147 52.50 10.89 -21.46
N LEU A 148 51.57 11.46 -20.69
CA LEU A 148 50.14 11.15 -20.77
C LEU A 148 49.43 12.11 -21.72
N GLN A 149 49.44 11.78 -23.03
CA GLN A 149 48.52 12.40 -23.97
C GLN A 149 47.10 11.83 -23.80
N LEU A 150 46.22 12.63 -23.20
CA LEU A 150 44.78 12.36 -23.10
C LEU A 150 44.13 12.33 -24.49
N GLN A 151 43.52 11.20 -24.86
CA GLN A 151 42.51 11.15 -25.92
C GLN A 151 41.28 10.36 -25.46
N SER A 152 40.11 10.93 -25.72
CA SER A 152 38.82 10.55 -25.16
C SER A 152 38.11 9.45 -25.96
N ASN A 153 38.59 8.22 -25.84
CA ASN A 153 37.82 7.01 -26.18
C ASN A 153 37.74 6.13 -24.92
N GLY A 154 36.59 5.49 -24.69
CA GLY A 154 36.24 4.83 -23.43
C GLY A 154 37.15 3.66 -23.07
N VAL A 155 38.29 3.93 -22.45
CA VAL A 155 39.13 2.95 -21.76
C VAL A 155 38.53 2.73 -20.37
N ASP A 156 38.00 1.53 -20.14
CA ASP A 156 37.57 1.08 -18.82
C ASP A 156 38.77 1.11 -17.85
N ILE A 157 38.80 2.08 -16.93
CA ILE A 157 39.91 2.28 -15.99
C ILE A 157 39.84 1.19 -14.91
N PRO A 158 40.82 0.27 -14.77
CA PRO A 158 40.75 -0.81 -13.80
C PRO A 158 40.86 -0.30 -12.36
N CYS A 159 40.08 -0.90 -11.47
CA CYS A 159 40.07 -0.60 -10.04
C CYS A 159 39.85 -1.88 -9.21
N ALA A 160 40.00 -1.77 -7.89
CA ALA A 160 39.65 -2.82 -6.95
C ALA A 160 38.58 -2.30 -5.98
N THR A 161 37.57 -3.12 -5.68
CA THR A 161 36.55 -2.83 -4.67
C THR A 161 37.15 -2.85 -3.26
N GLN A 162 36.39 -2.40 -2.25
CA GLN A 162 36.82 -2.55 -0.84
C GLN A 162 37.04 -4.02 -0.43
N SER A 163 36.36 -4.97 -1.08
CA SER A 163 36.52 -6.42 -0.89
C SER A 163 37.71 -7.01 -1.66
N GLY A 164 38.43 -6.21 -2.46
CA GLY A 164 39.54 -6.67 -3.31
C GLY A 164 39.13 -7.35 -4.61
N GLU A 165 37.85 -7.26 -5.00
CA GLU A 165 37.38 -7.76 -6.30
C GLU A 165 37.77 -6.78 -7.42
N ALA A 166 38.11 -7.32 -8.59
CA ALA A 166 38.40 -6.51 -9.76
C ALA A 166 37.13 -5.82 -10.29
N GLY A 167 37.28 -4.57 -10.72
CA GLY A 167 36.22 -3.75 -11.28
C GLY A 167 36.74 -2.71 -12.26
N PHE A 168 35.83 -1.92 -12.81
CA PHE A 168 36.15 -0.73 -13.61
C PHE A 168 35.61 0.53 -12.95
N CYS A 169 36.40 1.60 -13.00
CA CYS A 169 36.00 2.92 -12.55
C CYS A 169 35.05 3.52 -13.59
N ARG A 170 33.82 3.81 -13.18
CA ARG A 170 32.76 4.33 -14.05
C ARG A 170 31.88 5.32 -13.26
N PRO A 171 31.14 6.22 -13.92
CA PRO A 171 30.18 7.10 -13.24
C PRO A 171 29.18 6.27 -12.44
N LEU A 172 28.80 6.73 -11.24
CA LEU A 172 27.97 5.98 -10.29
C LEU A 172 26.73 5.33 -10.94
N ILE A 173 25.99 6.08 -11.74
CA ILE A 173 24.78 5.61 -12.44
C ILE A 173 25.05 4.56 -13.55
N LYS A 174 26.28 4.43 -14.06
CA LYS A 174 26.68 3.35 -14.97
C LYS A 174 27.04 2.05 -14.24
N CYS A 175 27.00 2.07 -12.92
CA CYS A 175 27.32 0.95 -12.04
C CYS A 175 26.19 0.60 -11.08
N LEU A 176 25.26 1.53 -10.93
CA LEU A 176 24.02 1.35 -10.21
C LEU A 176 23.09 0.49 -11.07
N SER A 177 23.26 -0.83 -10.99
CA SER A 177 22.29 -1.79 -11.51
C SER A 177 20.94 -1.60 -10.81
N PHE A 178 20.99 -1.29 -9.50
CA PHE A 178 19.83 -0.93 -8.68
C PHE A 178 20.22 0.03 -7.52
N TYR A 179 19.33 0.93 -7.05
CA TYR A 179 19.70 1.89 -5.99
C TYR A 179 20.14 1.22 -4.67
N ALA A 180 19.75 -0.03 -4.43
CA ALA A 180 20.18 -0.79 -3.25
C ALA A 180 21.72 -0.88 -3.11
N GLU A 181 22.46 -0.75 -4.21
CA GLU A 181 23.93 -0.80 -4.20
C GLU A 181 24.59 0.51 -3.76
N LEU A 182 23.83 1.61 -3.73
CA LEU A 182 24.31 2.97 -3.45
C LEU A 182 25.16 3.09 -2.16
N PRO A 183 24.82 2.45 -1.01
CA PRO A 183 25.61 2.55 0.21
C PRO A 183 26.98 1.87 0.11
N GLU A 184 27.14 0.86 -0.76
CA GLU A 184 28.42 0.17 -1.01
C GLU A 184 29.24 0.93 -2.05
N LEU A 185 28.65 1.26 -3.20
CA LEU A 185 29.31 1.98 -4.29
C LEU A 185 29.89 3.33 -3.82
N LYS A 186 29.15 4.09 -3.00
CA LYS A 186 29.63 5.36 -2.44
C LYS A 186 30.88 5.25 -1.55
N ARG A 187 31.20 4.05 -1.02
CA ARG A 187 32.39 3.82 -0.17
C ARG A 187 33.64 3.51 -0.97
N GLN A 188 33.52 3.25 -2.28
CA GLN A 188 34.63 2.93 -3.17
C GLN A 188 34.77 3.93 -4.33
N PRO A 189 35.07 5.22 -4.04
CA PRO A 189 35.35 6.20 -5.07
C PRO A 189 36.63 5.85 -5.84
N CYS A 190 36.67 6.23 -7.11
CA CYS A 190 37.82 6.03 -8.00
C CYS A 190 37.92 7.20 -8.98
N GLN A 191 39.05 7.35 -9.67
CA GLN A 191 39.31 8.50 -10.53
C GLN A 191 39.02 8.19 -12.01
N LEU A 192 38.09 8.95 -12.60
CA LEU A 192 37.72 8.89 -14.02
C LEU A 192 38.58 9.82 -14.88
N GLY A 193 38.99 10.96 -14.31
CA GLY A 193 39.81 11.97 -14.98
C GLY A 193 40.47 12.91 -13.97
N VAL A 194 41.04 14.01 -14.46
CA VAL A 194 41.77 14.98 -13.61
C VAL A 194 40.88 15.50 -12.46
N ASP A 195 39.63 15.87 -12.76
CA ASP A 195 38.65 16.40 -11.81
C ASP A 195 37.34 15.58 -11.73
N GLU A 196 37.27 14.44 -12.42
CA GLU A 196 36.09 13.57 -12.44
C GLU A 196 36.35 12.31 -11.61
N LEU A 197 35.47 12.00 -10.64
CA LEU A 197 35.50 10.76 -9.87
C LEU A 197 34.25 9.92 -10.15
N GLY A 198 34.46 8.62 -10.23
CA GLY A 198 33.42 7.60 -10.31
C GLY A 198 33.39 6.74 -9.06
N VAL A 199 32.81 5.56 -9.20
CA VAL A 199 32.90 4.48 -8.19
C VAL A 199 33.53 3.25 -8.83
N CYS A 200 34.15 2.38 -8.03
CA CYS A 200 34.69 1.13 -8.53
C CYS A 200 33.55 0.12 -8.70
N CYS A 201 33.38 -0.42 -9.91
CA CYS A 201 32.22 -1.19 -10.30
C CYS A 201 32.63 -2.63 -10.58
N PRO A 202 32.21 -3.61 -9.74
CA PRO A 202 32.73 -4.97 -9.80
C PRO A 202 32.41 -5.65 -11.15
N LEU A 203 33.33 -6.49 -11.63
CA LEU A 203 33.13 -7.28 -12.86
C LEU A 203 32.05 -8.36 -12.74
N ARG A 204 31.62 -8.69 -11.53
CA ARG A 204 30.61 -9.71 -11.25
C ARG A 204 29.22 -9.08 -11.22
N THR A 205 28.36 -9.50 -12.15
CA THR A 205 26.92 -9.50 -11.89
C THR A 205 26.67 -10.34 -10.63
N ARG A 206 25.80 -9.85 -9.72
CA ARG A 206 25.51 -10.59 -8.50
C ARG A 206 24.91 -11.96 -8.82
N PRO A 207 25.13 -12.97 -7.97
CA PRO A 207 24.39 -14.22 -8.09
C PRO A 207 22.89 -13.89 -8.08
N SER A 208 22.18 -14.25 -9.14
CA SER A 208 20.72 -14.22 -9.15
C SER A 208 20.24 -15.12 -8.00
N GLY A 209 19.79 -14.49 -6.91
CA GLY A 209 19.55 -15.17 -5.65
C GLY A 209 18.66 -16.40 -5.85
N GLY A 210 19.14 -17.57 -5.43
CA GLY A 210 18.41 -18.82 -5.50
C GLY A 210 17.18 -18.78 -4.59
N GLY A 211 16.11 -18.16 -5.10
CA GLY A 211 14.93 -17.77 -4.34
C GLY A 211 14.12 -18.96 -3.87
N ASN A 212 14.43 -19.46 -2.68
CA ASN A 212 13.56 -20.41 -1.99
C ASN A 212 12.23 -19.70 -1.69
N ARG A 213 11.08 -20.29 -2.10
CA ARG A 213 9.74 -19.65 -2.04
C ARG A 213 9.37 -19.08 -0.66
N LYS A 214 9.99 -19.59 0.41
CA LYS A 214 9.82 -19.14 1.80
C LYS A 214 10.27 -17.68 2.08
N ASN A 215 11.07 -17.06 1.19
CA ASN A 215 11.58 -15.69 1.37
C ASN A 215 10.99 -14.69 0.34
N SER A 216 9.69 -14.75 0.06
CA SER A 216 9.05 -13.78 -0.85
C SER A 216 8.98 -12.35 -0.27
N GLY A 217 9.00 -12.20 1.05
CA GLY A 217 8.66 -10.94 1.73
C GLY A 217 7.15 -10.73 1.92
N VAL A 218 6.32 -11.59 1.32
CA VAL A 218 4.87 -11.64 1.56
C VAL A 218 4.63 -12.31 2.92
N LEU A 219 3.96 -11.60 3.82
CA LEU A 219 3.51 -12.08 5.11
C LEU A 219 2.37 -13.09 4.96
N GLN A 220 2.46 -14.14 5.78
CA GLN A 220 1.39 -15.12 5.95
C GLN A 220 0.55 -14.71 7.14
N ALA A 221 -0.78 -14.66 6.96
CA ALA A 221 -1.69 -14.47 8.07
C ALA A 221 -1.57 -15.67 9.03
N PRO A 222 -1.55 -15.45 10.36
CA PRO A 222 -1.64 -16.56 11.31
C PRO A 222 -3.01 -17.24 11.16
N PRO A 223 -3.10 -18.57 11.35
CA PRO A 223 -4.40 -19.25 11.32
C PRO A 223 -5.30 -18.69 12.44
N PRO A 224 -6.62 -18.54 12.18
CA PRO A 224 -7.54 -18.09 13.22
C PRO A 224 -7.58 -19.11 14.37
N PRO A 225 -7.67 -18.66 15.63
CA PRO A 225 -7.85 -19.58 16.75
C PRO A 225 -9.21 -20.28 16.65
N PRO A 226 -9.33 -21.53 17.14
CA PRO A 226 -10.63 -22.19 17.22
C PRO A 226 -11.52 -21.47 18.24
N VAL A 227 -12.67 -20.98 17.78
CA VAL A 227 -13.65 -20.28 18.62
C VAL A 227 -15.03 -20.90 18.41
N ILE A 228 -15.59 -21.44 19.50
CA ILE A 228 -16.93 -22.05 19.50
C ILE A 228 -17.97 -20.92 19.53
N ILE A 229 -18.94 -20.98 18.62
CA ILE A 229 -20.08 -20.05 18.52
C ILE A 229 -21.39 -20.86 18.59
N PRO A 230 -22.49 -20.31 19.15
CA PRO A 230 -23.78 -20.97 19.09
C PRO A 230 -24.20 -21.26 17.63
N PRO A 231 -24.84 -22.41 17.34
CA PRO A 231 -25.34 -22.68 16.01
C PRO A 231 -26.54 -21.78 15.69
N PHE A 232 -26.44 -21.00 14.61
CA PHE A 232 -27.57 -20.22 14.10
C PHE A 232 -28.36 -21.02 13.07
N THR A 233 -29.67 -21.05 13.22
CA THR A 233 -30.59 -21.54 12.20
C THR A 233 -30.66 -20.56 11.01
N PRO A 234 -30.98 -21.02 9.79
CA PRO A 234 -31.21 -20.13 8.65
C PRO A 234 -32.27 -19.05 8.94
N GLN A 235 -33.28 -19.36 9.75
CA GLN A 235 -34.30 -18.40 10.17
C GLN A 235 -33.73 -17.27 11.04
N GLN A 236 -32.84 -17.56 12.00
CA GLN A 236 -32.20 -16.54 12.83
C GLN A 236 -31.26 -15.64 12.01
N LEU A 237 -30.50 -16.21 11.08
CA LEU A 237 -29.66 -15.43 10.17
C LEU A 237 -30.48 -14.50 9.28
N ASN A 238 -31.61 -14.98 8.76
CA ASN A 238 -32.52 -14.16 7.97
C ASN A 238 -33.23 -13.09 8.81
N GLN A 239 -33.65 -13.40 10.04
CA GLN A 239 -34.25 -12.43 10.95
C GLN A 239 -33.28 -11.29 11.28
N ALA A 240 -32.01 -11.59 11.53
CA ALA A 240 -30.99 -10.56 11.74
C ALA A 240 -30.79 -9.67 10.50
N ALA A 241 -30.92 -10.23 9.29
CA ALA A 241 -30.88 -9.47 8.04
C ALA A 241 -32.13 -8.59 7.85
N GLU A 242 -33.32 -9.06 8.22
CA GLU A 242 -34.57 -8.27 8.21
C GLU A 242 -34.50 -7.11 9.22
N ASN A 243 -34.11 -7.39 10.46
CA ASN A 243 -33.91 -6.39 11.53
C ASN A 243 -32.90 -5.31 11.11
N ALA A 244 -31.84 -5.70 10.39
CA ALA A 244 -30.85 -4.76 9.86
C ALA A 244 -31.43 -3.84 8.79
N LEU A 245 -32.30 -4.33 7.91
CA LEU A 245 -32.98 -3.49 6.91
C LEU A 245 -33.90 -2.46 7.57
N GLU A 246 -34.63 -2.84 8.62
CA GLU A 246 -35.48 -1.92 9.38
C GLU A 246 -34.64 -0.82 10.06
N LYS A 247 -33.60 -1.20 10.80
CA LYS A 247 -32.67 -0.25 11.45
C LYS A 247 -32.00 0.71 10.48
N LEU A 248 -31.67 0.25 9.26
CA LEU A 248 -31.12 1.13 8.23
C LEU A 248 -32.17 2.10 7.68
N GLN A 249 -33.44 1.70 7.54
CA GLN A 249 -34.51 2.64 7.19
C GLN A 249 -34.71 3.71 8.28
N GLU A 250 -34.62 3.33 9.57
CA GLU A 250 -34.65 4.29 10.68
C GLU A 250 -33.45 5.23 10.63
N ARG A 251 -32.25 4.71 10.40
CA ARG A 251 -31.02 5.50 10.20
C ARG A 251 -31.16 6.48 9.04
N PHE A 252 -31.72 6.10 7.88
CA PHE A 252 -31.95 7.03 6.77
C PHE A 252 -32.95 8.14 7.12
N LYS A 253 -34.04 7.82 7.85
CA LYS A 253 -34.99 8.83 8.36
C LYS A 253 -34.29 9.81 9.30
N PHE A 254 -33.45 9.29 10.21
CA PHE A 254 -32.68 10.10 11.14
C PHE A 254 -31.66 11.01 10.44
N ILE A 255 -30.90 10.50 9.46
CA ILE A 255 -29.97 11.29 8.64
C ILE A 255 -30.70 12.43 7.92
N SER A 256 -31.91 12.18 7.43
CA SER A 256 -32.74 13.22 6.80
C SER A 256 -33.23 14.28 7.81
N GLN A 257 -33.53 13.86 9.04
CA GLN A 257 -33.82 14.80 10.13
C GLN A 257 -32.61 15.68 10.45
N LEU A 258 -31.40 15.11 10.59
CA LEU A 258 -30.16 15.86 10.80
C LEU A 258 -29.94 16.91 9.70
N PHE A 259 -30.10 16.53 8.43
CA PHE A 259 -30.01 17.45 7.30
C PHE A 259 -31.03 18.60 7.40
N SER A 260 -32.32 18.29 7.65
CA SER A 260 -33.36 19.32 7.81
C SER A 260 -33.11 20.28 9.00
N GLN A 261 -32.48 19.79 10.07
CA GLN A 261 -32.10 20.57 11.25
C GLN A 261 -30.75 21.30 11.11
N ARG A 262 -30.12 21.21 9.92
CA ARG A 262 -28.81 21.77 9.60
C ARG A 262 -27.69 21.26 10.52
N VAL A 263 -27.73 19.97 10.82
CA VAL A 263 -26.67 19.24 11.53
C VAL A 263 -25.80 18.54 10.48
N PHE A 264 -24.93 19.33 9.87
CA PHE A 264 -23.90 18.92 8.91
C PHE A 264 -22.68 19.83 9.06
N ILE A 265 -21.56 19.46 8.44
CA ILE A 265 -20.28 20.17 8.59
C ILE A 265 -20.39 21.63 8.15
N ASN A 266 -19.76 22.55 8.89
CA ASN A 266 -19.73 23.96 8.52
C ASN A 266 -18.89 24.14 7.24
N PRO A 267 -19.46 24.64 6.12
CA PRO A 267 -18.71 24.89 4.88
C PRO A 267 -17.56 25.86 5.13
N GLY A 268 -16.42 25.64 4.47
CA GLY A 268 -15.22 26.46 4.62
C GLY A 268 -14.49 26.30 5.96
N SER A 269 -14.83 25.31 6.79
CA SER A 269 -14.00 24.92 7.94
C SER A 269 -12.89 23.94 7.52
N ALA A 270 -11.78 23.86 8.27
CA ALA A 270 -10.71 22.89 8.02
C ALA A 270 -11.21 21.43 7.97
N ALA A 271 -12.27 21.13 8.74
CA ALA A 271 -12.96 19.85 8.72
C ALA A 271 -13.77 19.60 7.42
N ALA A 272 -14.34 20.65 6.82
CA ALA A 272 -14.96 20.58 5.50
C ALA A 272 -13.90 20.35 4.41
N SER A 273 -12.76 21.06 4.47
CA SER A 273 -11.64 20.85 3.53
C SER A 273 -11.04 19.44 3.63
N HIS A 274 -10.88 18.90 4.84
CA HIS A 274 -10.50 17.49 5.05
C HIS A 274 -11.55 16.50 4.51
N LEU A 275 -12.83 16.87 4.50
CA LEU A 275 -13.90 16.05 3.93
C LEU A 275 -13.94 16.16 2.39
N GLU A 276 -13.65 17.33 1.82
CA GLU A 276 -13.50 17.56 0.38
C GLU A 276 -12.27 16.84 -0.18
N PHE A 277 -11.19 16.73 0.60
CA PHE A 277 -10.00 15.92 0.32
C PHE A 277 -10.26 14.41 0.10
N PHE A 278 -11.37 13.86 0.60
CA PHE A 278 -11.77 12.47 0.34
C PHE A 278 -12.99 12.37 -0.60
N PRO A 279 -12.92 12.89 -1.85
CA PRO A 279 -14.06 12.96 -2.75
C PRO A 279 -14.62 11.55 -2.99
N THR A 280 -15.90 11.34 -2.67
CA THR A 280 -16.51 10.01 -2.68
C THR A 280 -17.54 9.93 -3.79
N SER A 281 -17.37 9.00 -4.74
CA SER A 281 -18.31 8.87 -5.86
C SER A 281 -19.68 8.37 -5.40
N ASN A 282 -20.74 8.69 -6.15
CA ASN A 282 -22.08 8.16 -5.89
C ASN A 282 -22.14 6.63 -5.93
N VAL A 283 -21.32 5.99 -6.78
CA VAL A 283 -21.21 4.52 -6.85
C VAL A 283 -20.56 3.97 -5.58
N THR A 284 -19.49 4.63 -5.11
CA THR A 284 -18.80 4.30 -3.86
C THR A 284 -19.74 4.41 -2.66
N LEU A 285 -20.56 5.47 -2.59
CA LEU A 285 -21.57 5.65 -1.54
C LEU A 285 -22.60 4.52 -1.54
N GLN A 286 -23.16 4.18 -2.70
CA GLN A 286 -24.13 3.09 -2.83
C GLN A 286 -23.53 1.72 -2.45
N GLN A 287 -22.26 1.47 -2.78
CA GLN A 287 -21.54 0.27 -2.33
C GLN A 287 -21.35 0.26 -0.81
N GLY A 288 -21.06 1.41 -0.20
CA GLY A 288 -20.96 1.58 1.25
C GLY A 288 -22.29 1.33 1.98
N ASP A 289 -23.38 1.92 1.50
CA ASP A 289 -24.74 1.68 2.03
C ASP A 289 -25.15 0.20 1.90
N THR A 290 -24.77 -0.43 0.78
CA THR A 290 -25.00 -1.85 0.52
C THR A 290 -24.22 -2.73 1.51
N ALA A 291 -22.96 -2.42 1.78
CA ALA A 291 -22.12 -3.11 2.75
C ALA A 291 -22.61 -2.91 4.20
N GLN A 292 -23.14 -1.74 4.52
CA GLN A 292 -23.62 -1.43 5.88
C GLN A 292 -24.80 -2.33 6.30
N LYS A 293 -25.55 -2.93 5.35
CA LYS A 293 -26.55 -3.98 5.61
C LYS A 293 -25.95 -5.21 6.31
N SER A 294 -24.87 -5.78 5.78
CA SER A 294 -24.24 -6.98 6.37
C SER A 294 -23.52 -6.67 7.68
N VAL A 295 -22.93 -5.48 7.81
CA VAL A 295 -22.34 -5.00 9.06
C VAL A 295 -23.42 -4.87 10.16
N GLN A 296 -24.56 -4.24 9.86
CA GLN A 296 -25.65 -4.08 10.83
C GLN A 296 -26.25 -5.43 11.24
N ALA A 297 -26.47 -6.36 10.29
CA ALA A 297 -26.97 -7.69 10.60
C ALA A 297 -25.98 -8.51 11.47
N SER A 298 -24.67 -8.28 11.28
CA SER A 298 -23.63 -8.90 12.11
C SER A 298 -23.59 -8.32 13.54
N VAL A 299 -23.76 -7.01 13.68
CA VAL A 299 -23.91 -6.33 15.00
C VAL A 299 -25.17 -6.81 15.72
N ASP A 300 -26.26 -7.03 14.99
CA ASP A 300 -27.51 -7.55 15.55
C ASP A 300 -27.33 -8.97 16.12
N LEU A 301 -26.66 -9.88 15.40
CA LEU A 301 -26.32 -11.22 15.90
C LEU A 301 -25.40 -11.16 17.14
N VAL A 302 -24.41 -10.26 17.17
CA VAL A 302 -23.55 -10.06 18.35
C VAL A 302 -24.37 -9.65 19.57
N ASN A 303 -25.30 -8.70 19.40
CA ASN A 303 -26.10 -8.16 20.50
C ASN A 303 -27.19 -9.13 20.98
N GLU A 304 -27.93 -9.78 20.08
CA GLU A 304 -29.02 -10.71 20.40
C GLU A 304 -28.49 -11.94 21.15
N PHE A 305 -27.42 -12.55 20.63
CA PHE A 305 -26.84 -13.78 21.18
C PHE A 305 -25.70 -13.53 22.19
N LYS A 306 -25.39 -12.26 22.49
CA LYS A 306 -24.34 -11.83 23.43
C LYS A 306 -22.99 -12.46 23.12
N LEU A 307 -22.61 -12.42 21.85
CA LEU A 307 -21.36 -13.00 21.37
C LEU A 307 -20.15 -12.28 21.98
N SER A 308 -19.10 -13.03 22.29
CA SER A 308 -17.81 -12.44 22.66
C SER A 308 -17.16 -11.75 21.45
N PRO A 309 -16.23 -10.79 21.67
CA PRO A 309 -15.48 -10.18 20.57
C PRO A 309 -14.71 -11.20 19.72
N ASP A 310 -14.24 -12.31 20.30
CA ASP A 310 -13.61 -13.40 19.55
C ASP A 310 -14.62 -14.21 18.71
N GLN A 311 -15.84 -14.42 19.20
CA GLN A 311 -16.92 -15.05 18.43
C GLN A 311 -17.35 -14.19 17.23
N GLY A 312 -17.58 -12.89 17.43
CA GLY A 312 -17.92 -11.96 16.36
C GLY A 312 -16.82 -11.81 15.30
N LYS A 313 -15.56 -11.85 15.72
CA LYS A 313 -14.38 -11.68 14.87
C LYS A 313 -13.97 -12.94 14.09
N PHE A 314 -13.89 -14.09 14.76
CA PHE A 314 -13.33 -15.32 14.18
C PHE A 314 -14.39 -16.33 13.74
N ALA A 315 -15.52 -16.44 14.46
CA ALA A 315 -16.49 -17.51 14.24
C ALA A 315 -17.73 -17.07 13.44
N LEU A 316 -18.20 -15.83 13.60
CA LEU A 316 -19.30 -15.28 12.81
C LEU A 316 -19.03 -15.26 11.28
N PRO A 317 -17.79 -15.08 10.79
CA PRO A 317 -17.41 -15.30 9.37
C PRO A 317 -17.68 -16.68 8.78
N THR A 318 -18.04 -17.69 9.59
CA THR A 318 -18.43 -19.02 9.08
C THR A 318 -19.86 -19.09 8.56
N PHE A 319 -20.69 -18.06 8.80
CA PHE A 319 -22.08 -18.00 8.34
C PHE A 319 -22.20 -17.09 7.11
N SER A 320 -22.78 -17.61 6.03
CA SER A 320 -23.02 -16.85 4.79
C SER A 320 -24.28 -15.97 4.90
N VAL A 321 -24.24 -14.78 4.26
CA VAL A 321 -25.42 -13.91 4.10
C VAL A 321 -26.25 -14.26 2.85
N LEU A 322 -25.76 -15.14 1.96
CA LEU A 322 -26.35 -15.40 0.64
C LEU A 322 -27.82 -15.87 0.72
N ASN A 323 -28.13 -16.71 1.71
CA ASN A 323 -29.46 -17.30 1.92
C ASN A 323 -30.35 -16.45 2.84
N THR A 324 -30.24 -15.11 2.76
CA THR A 324 -31.02 -14.15 3.53
C THR A 324 -31.61 -13.05 2.65
N VAL A 325 -32.51 -12.22 3.18
CA VAL A 325 -33.06 -11.04 2.49
C VAL A 325 -32.01 -10.01 2.02
N ILE A 326 -30.76 -10.09 2.51
CA ILE A 326 -29.63 -9.26 2.05
C ILE A 326 -28.62 -10.02 1.17
N GLY A 327 -28.96 -11.21 0.68
CA GLY A 327 -28.09 -11.96 -0.25
C GLY A 327 -27.84 -11.24 -1.59
N ASP A 328 -28.70 -10.29 -1.95
CA ASP A 328 -28.54 -9.40 -3.11
C ASP A 328 -27.31 -8.47 -3.01
N THR A 329 -26.86 -8.18 -1.79
CA THR A 329 -25.67 -7.37 -1.50
C THR A 329 -24.35 -8.06 -1.86
N CYS A 330 -24.38 -9.38 -2.08
CA CYS A 330 -23.16 -10.14 -2.23
C CYS A 330 -22.40 -9.79 -3.53
N PRO A 331 -21.06 -9.69 -3.44
CA PRO A 331 -20.22 -9.38 -4.58
C PRO A 331 -20.34 -10.45 -5.66
N ARG A 332 -20.94 -10.09 -6.80
CA ARG A 332 -20.94 -10.94 -8.00
C ARG A 332 -19.54 -11.00 -8.60
N SER A 333 -19.17 -12.18 -9.11
CA SER A 333 -17.97 -12.42 -9.91
C SER A 333 -18.31 -12.41 -11.39
N ALA A 334 -17.40 -11.87 -12.20
CA ALA A 334 -17.46 -11.88 -13.67
C ALA A 334 -16.42 -12.85 -14.26
N PHE A 335 -16.69 -13.35 -15.46
CA PHE A 335 -15.70 -14.11 -16.23
C PHE A 335 -14.63 -13.18 -16.82
N CYS A 336 -13.36 -13.49 -16.61
CA CYS A 336 -12.23 -12.72 -17.14
C CYS A 336 -11.67 -13.28 -18.44
N GLN A 337 -11.44 -12.39 -19.40
CA GLN A 337 -10.67 -12.69 -20.61
C GLN A 337 -9.22 -12.21 -20.45
N GLN A 338 -8.26 -12.94 -21.02
CA GLN A 338 -6.86 -12.55 -20.99
C GLN A 338 -6.59 -11.44 -22.01
N THR A 339 -6.51 -10.20 -21.54
CA THR A 339 -6.28 -8.99 -22.35
C THR A 339 -4.81 -8.55 -22.35
N LYS A 340 -4.40 -7.78 -23.37
CA LYS A 340 -3.09 -7.10 -23.40
C LYS A 340 -3.00 -5.92 -22.44
N TYR A 341 -4.09 -5.18 -22.24
CA TYR A 341 -4.13 -3.98 -21.40
C TYR A 341 -4.97 -4.20 -20.14
N ARG A 342 -4.63 -3.45 -19.09
CA ARG A 342 -5.38 -3.38 -17.83
C ARG A 342 -6.73 -2.70 -18.08
N SER A 343 -7.79 -3.15 -17.43
CA SER A 343 -9.02 -2.36 -17.32
C SER A 343 -8.76 -1.02 -16.61
N ALA A 344 -9.72 -0.10 -16.69
CA ALA A 344 -9.66 1.16 -15.95
C ALA A 344 -9.90 0.98 -14.44
N ASP A 345 -10.62 -0.07 -14.03
CA ASP A 345 -10.98 -0.34 -12.62
C ASP A 345 -10.12 -1.40 -11.94
N GLY A 346 -9.04 -1.86 -12.58
CA GLY A 346 -8.13 -2.88 -12.04
C GLY A 346 -8.67 -4.32 -12.03
N SER A 347 -9.91 -4.54 -12.48
CA SER A 347 -10.50 -5.88 -12.61
C SER A 347 -9.76 -6.79 -13.60
N CYS A 348 -9.92 -8.11 -13.45
CA CYS A 348 -9.34 -9.12 -14.34
C CYS A 348 -7.81 -9.03 -14.51
N ASN A 349 -7.11 -8.47 -13.52
CA ASN A 349 -5.68 -8.70 -13.35
C ASN A 349 -5.45 -10.18 -13.03
N ASN A 350 -6.07 -10.69 -11.97
CA ASN A 350 -6.21 -12.12 -11.76
C ASN A 350 -7.34 -12.68 -12.64
N LEU A 351 -7.09 -13.77 -13.38
CA LEU A 351 -8.07 -14.38 -14.28
C LEU A 351 -9.06 -15.32 -13.57
N ASN A 352 -8.68 -15.86 -12.41
CA ASN A 352 -9.52 -16.72 -11.58
C ASN A 352 -10.38 -15.89 -10.60
N HIS A 353 -9.93 -14.68 -10.26
CA HIS A 353 -10.53 -13.81 -9.26
C HIS A 353 -10.67 -12.37 -9.79
N ASP A 354 -11.74 -12.10 -10.54
CA ASP A 354 -12.01 -10.84 -11.25
C ASP A 354 -11.94 -9.57 -10.39
N ARG A 355 -12.23 -9.72 -9.09
CA ARG A 355 -12.28 -8.65 -8.10
C ARG A 355 -10.96 -8.38 -7.37
N TRP A 356 -9.95 -9.24 -7.49
CA TRP A 356 -8.68 -9.04 -6.79
C TRP A 356 -7.98 -7.80 -7.34
N GLY A 357 -7.76 -6.83 -6.45
CA GLY A 357 -7.17 -5.52 -6.76
C GLY A 357 -8.07 -4.53 -7.52
N ARG A 358 -9.37 -4.84 -7.67
CA ARG A 358 -10.36 -3.99 -8.33
C ARG A 358 -10.78 -2.82 -7.44
N ALA A 359 -11.01 -1.65 -8.05
CA ALA A 359 -11.60 -0.49 -7.39
C ALA A 359 -12.97 -0.78 -6.75
N GLY A 360 -13.25 -0.15 -5.61
CA GLY A 360 -14.49 -0.35 -4.85
C GLY A 360 -14.54 -1.68 -4.09
N THR A 361 -13.40 -2.33 -3.83
CA THR A 361 -13.33 -3.59 -3.07
C THR A 361 -12.69 -3.41 -1.70
N ALA A 362 -12.79 -4.45 -0.86
CA ALA A 362 -12.29 -4.41 0.51
C ALA A 362 -10.75 -4.40 0.55
N LEU A 363 -10.17 -3.60 1.45
CA LEU A 363 -8.76 -3.68 1.81
C LEU A 363 -8.47 -5.06 2.46
N GLN A 364 -7.39 -5.73 2.03
CA GLN A 364 -7.04 -7.05 2.58
C GLN A 364 -6.63 -6.96 4.06
N ARG A 365 -6.81 -8.06 4.82
CA ARG A 365 -6.27 -8.18 6.18
C ARG A 365 -5.20 -9.25 6.29
N ILE A 366 -4.04 -8.85 6.81
CA ILE A 366 -2.97 -9.76 7.27
C ILE A 366 -3.28 -10.29 8.68
N LEU A 367 -3.80 -9.40 9.55
CA LEU A 367 -4.31 -9.73 10.88
C LEU A 367 -5.80 -9.37 10.96
N PRO A 368 -6.65 -10.24 11.55
CA PRO A 368 -8.06 -9.93 11.80
C PRO A 368 -8.25 -8.67 12.66
N PRO A 369 -9.36 -7.93 12.49
CA PRO A 369 -9.57 -6.65 13.15
C PRO A 369 -9.77 -6.80 14.66
N LYS A 370 -9.33 -5.82 15.45
CA LYS A 370 -9.62 -5.70 16.88
C LYS A 370 -10.62 -4.57 17.14
N TYR A 371 -11.89 -4.84 16.83
CA TYR A 371 -13.05 -4.05 17.26
C TYR A 371 -13.45 -4.41 18.70
N GLY A 372 -14.08 -3.47 19.42
CA GLY A 372 -14.47 -3.63 20.83
C GLY A 372 -15.58 -4.68 21.03
N ASP A 373 -16.55 -4.73 20.10
CA ASP A 373 -17.58 -5.76 19.96
C ASP A 373 -17.13 -6.95 19.08
N GLY A 374 -15.90 -6.93 18.58
CA GLY A 374 -15.36 -7.89 17.63
C GLY A 374 -15.83 -7.73 16.18
N VAL A 375 -16.75 -6.79 15.89
CA VAL A 375 -17.40 -6.65 14.57
C VAL A 375 -17.32 -5.23 13.99
N ASN A 376 -17.72 -4.19 14.72
CA ASN A 376 -17.89 -2.84 14.15
C ASN A 376 -17.49 -1.69 15.09
N SER A 377 -17.63 -1.82 16.42
CA SER A 377 -17.32 -0.72 17.34
C SER A 377 -15.80 -0.49 17.46
N PRO A 378 -15.28 0.73 17.23
CA PRO A 378 -13.87 1.03 17.46
C PRO A 378 -13.45 0.69 18.90
N ARG A 379 -12.17 0.40 19.09
CA ARG A 379 -11.63 0.13 20.42
C ARG A 379 -11.50 1.43 21.21
N GLU A 380 -12.20 1.52 22.34
CA GLU A 380 -12.19 2.69 23.23
C GLU A 380 -11.43 2.47 24.54
N PHE A 381 -11.23 1.20 24.94
CA PHE A 381 -10.63 0.82 26.22
C PHE A 381 -9.38 -0.06 26.04
N GLU A 382 -8.46 0.06 27.01
CA GLU A 382 -7.35 -0.87 27.24
C GLU A 382 -7.86 -2.17 27.90
N ALA A 383 -7.08 -3.25 27.87
CA ALA A 383 -7.44 -4.53 28.47
C ALA A 383 -7.64 -4.47 30.01
N ASN A 384 -7.18 -3.40 30.66
CA ASN A 384 -7.38 -3.15 32.10
C ASN A 384 -8.68 -2.37 32.43
N GLY A 385 -9.48 -2.01 31.41
CA GLY A 385 -10.73 -1.24 31.57
C GLY A 385 -10.58 0.29 31.61
N LYS A 386 -9.37 0.84 31.51
CA LYS A 386 -9.16 2.29 31.33
C LYS A 386 -9.49 2.71 29.90
N PRO A 387 -10.01 3.93 29.68
CA PRO A 387 -10.08 4.51 28.35
C PRO A 387 -8.68 4.58 27.72
N LEU A 388 -8.61 4.38 26.40
CA LEU A 388 -7.42 4.69 25.62
C LEU A 388 -7.14 6.20 25.65
N PRO A 389 -5.87 6.62 25.55
CA PRO A 389 -5.57 8.05 25.44
C PRO A 389 -6.20 8.64 24.19
N SER A 390 -6.73 9.86 24.30
CA SER A 390 -7.22 10.63 23.14
C SER A 390 -6.12 10.71 22.07
N PRO A 391 -6.45 10.53 20.77
CA PRO A 391 -5.50 10.74 19.68
C PRO A 391 -4.78 12.08 19.71
N ARG A 392 -5.47 13.17 20.11
CA ARG A 392 -4.86 14.50 20.26
C ARG A 392 -3.93 14.58 21.47
N LEU A 393 -4.27 13.90 22.57
CA LEU A 393 -3.36 13.79 23.73
C LEU A 393 -2.09 13.03 23.35
N VAL A 394 -2.22 11.94 22.59
CA VAL A 394 -1.06 11.19 22.07
C VAL A 394 -0.24 12.10 21.15
N SER A 395 -0.85 12.75 20.16
CA SER A 395 -0.18 13.66 19.24
C SER A 395 0.61 14.76 19.98
N THR A 396 -0.07 15.60 20.76
CA THR A 396 0.56 16.74 21.47
C THR A 396 1.65 16.35 22.47
N HIS A 397 1.65 15.12 22.98
CA HIS A 397 2.66 14.63 23.93
C HIS A 397 3.79 13.80 23.28
N PHE A 398 3.53 13.12 22.16
CA PHE A 398 4.49 12.25 21.46
C PHE A 398 5.08 12.92 20.21
N ALA A 399 4.22 13.42 19.32
CA ALA A 399 4.54 14.05 18.05
C ALA A 399 4.89 15.53 18.23
N GLN A 400 6.05 15.76 18.86
CA GLN A 400 6.57 17.10 19.06
C GLN A 400 7.13 17.68 17.76
N GLU A 401 7.21 19.00 17.67
CA GLU A 401 7.92 19.67 16.60
C GLU A 401 9.44 19.63 16.81
N ALA A 402 10.18 19.24 15.76
CA ALA A 402 11.59 19.51 15.60
C ALA A 402 11.92 19.64 14.12
N ASP A 403 12.68 20.68 13.74
CA ASP A 403 13.25 20.80 12.41
C ASP A 403 14.57 20.01 12.36
N ALA A 404 14.55 18.85 11.69
CA ALA A 404 15.63 17.87 11.69
C ALA A 404 15.89 17.30 10.28
N PRO A 405 16.18 18.13 9.26
CA PRO A 405 16.22 17.73 7.87
C PRO A 405 17.22 16.59 7.59
N SER A 406 16.87 15.76 6.61
CA SER A 406 17.72 14.68 6.11
C SER A 406 18.94 15.23 5.37
N SER A 407 20.13 14.77 5.75
CA SER A 407 21.38 15.06 5.02
C SER A 407 21.54 14.26 3.73
N ASN A 408 20.71 13.23 3.52
CA ASN A 408 20.91 12.21 2.50
C ASN A 408 19.88 12.25 1.39
N TYR A 409 18.66 12.71 1.70
CA TYR A 409 17.48 12.58 0.84
C TYR A 409 16.81 13.93 0.58
N THR A 410 16.25 14.07 -0.62
CA THR A 410 15.53 15.26 -1.07
C THR A 410 14.05 15.17 -0.73
N LEU A 411 13.34 16.30 -0.77
CA LEU A 411 11.89 16.39 -0.54
C LEU A 411 11.11 15.54 -1.55
N MET A 412 11.70 15.25 -2.71
CA MET A 412 11.18 14.30 -3.70
C MET A 412 10.86 12.91 -3.11
N VAL A 413 11.57 12.43 -2.07
CA VAL A 413 11.22 11.15 -1.43
C VAL A 413 9.84 11.22 -0.76
N MET A 414 9.55 12.30 -0.05
CA MET A 414 8.23 12.53 0.54
C MET A 414 7.18 12.65 -0.57
N GLN A 415 7.45 13.50 -1.58
CA GLN A 415 6.47 13.83 -2.60
C GLN A 415 6.11 12.66 -3.53
N PHE A 416 7.10 11.85 -3.92
CA PHE A 416 6.84 10.64 -4.70
C PHE A 416 6.17 9.55 -3.85
N GLY A 417 6.47 9.46 -2.56
CA GLY A 417 5.74 8.60 -1.63
C GLY A 417 4.24 8.91 -1.59
N GLN A 418 3.87 10.19 -1.50
CA GLN A 418 2.47 10.64 -1.60
C GLN A 418 1.85 10.33 -2.97
N PHE A 419 2.58 10.59 -4.05
CA PHE A 419 2.11 10.26 -5.42
C PHE A 419 1.81 8.76 -5.57
N LEU A 420 2.67 7.89 -5.02
CA LEU A 420 2.46 6.43 -5.00
C LEU A 420 1.30 6.01 -4.09
N ASP A 421 1.10 6.64 -2.93
CA ASP A 421 -0.05 6.34 -2.06
C ASP A 421 -1.35 6.61 -2.82
N HIS A 422 -1.40 7.71 -3.57
CA HIS A 422 -2.58 8.10 -4.32
C HIS A 422 -2.88 7.22 -5.53
N ASP A 423 -1.97 6.31 -5.91
CA ASP A 423 -2.20 5.24 -6.89
C ASP A 423 -2.68 3.92 -6.25
N LEU A 424 -2.43 3.72 -4.96
CA LEU A 424 -2.62 2.44 -4.26
C LEU A 424 -3.73 2.45 -3.21
N THR A 425 -4.02 3.61 -2.64
CA THR A 425 -4.91 3.76 -1.49
C THR A 425 -5.76 5.04 -1.58
N HIS A 426 -7.08 4.86 -1.47
CA HIS A 426 -8.05 5.92 -1.22
C HIS A 426 -9.22 5.31 -0.45
N THR A 427 -9.25 5.51 0.87
CA THR A 427 -10.39 5.06 1.70
C THR A 427 -11.48 6.13 1.72
N PRO A 428 -12.69 5.86 1.20
CA PRO A 428 -13.79 6.80 1.22
C PRO A 428 -14.41 6.92 2.63
N ILE A 429 -14.94 8.10 2.95
CA ILE A 429 -15.55 8.41 4.25
C ILE A 429 -17.08 8.52 4.14
N SER A 430 -17.78 8.19 5.23
CA SER A 430 -19.24 8.30 5.27
C SER A 430 -19.72 9.71 4.99
N ARG A 431 -20.91 9.83 4.39
CA ARG A 431 -21.57 11.10 4.05
C ARG A 431 -23.00 11.16 4.59
N GLY A 432 -23.50 12.37 4.81
CA GLY A 432 -24.88 12.64 5.14
C GLY A 432 -25.78 12.65 3.90
N GLN A 433 -27.02 13.12 4.07
CA GLN A 433 -27.98 13.22 2.97
C GLN A 433 -27.39 14.05 1.81
N SER A 434 -27.59 13.57 0.58
CA SER A 434 -27.12 14.19 -0.66
C SER A 434 -25.61 14.45 -0.71
N GLY A 435 -24.80 13.65 0.00
CA GLY A 435 -23.34 13.75 0.00
C GLY A 435 -22.75 14.79 0.94
N THR A 436 -23.59 15.44 1.77
CA THR A 436 -23.12 16.45 2.74
C THR A 436 -22.13 15.89 3.75
N GLY A 437 -21.26 16.75 4.29
CA GLY A 437 -20.34 16.38 5.36
C GLY A 437 -21.08 16.11 6.66
N ILE A 438 -20.73 15.01 7.32
CA ILE A 438 -21.19 14.71 8.67
C ILE A 438 -20.45 15.62 9.66
N SER A 439 -21.19 16.20 10.60
CA SER A 439 -20.64 16.90 11.76
C SER A 439 -20.90 16.10 13.03
N CYS A 440 -19.90 16.09 13.90
CA CYS A 440 -19.85 15.41 15.19
C CYS A 440 -19.59 16.39 16.34
N CYS A 441 -19.16 17.61 16.02
CA CYS A 441 -18.83 18.67 16.96
C CYS A 441 -19.68 19.92 16.66
N ARG A 442 -20.21 20.57 17.71
CA ARG A 442 -20.97 21.82 17.58
C ARG A 442 -20.68 22.72 18.76
N ASN A 443 -20.38 23.99 18.50
CA ASN A 443 -20.09 25.02 19.52
C ASN A 443 -19.03 24.56 20.55
N GLY A 444 -17.91 24.00 20.07
CA GLY A 444 -16.83 23.51 20.94
C GLY A 444 -17.04 22.15 21.59
N VAL A 445 -18.21 21.51 21.48
CA VAL A 445 -18.52 20.25 22.19
C VAL A 445 -19.01 19.16 21.25
N VAL A 446 -18.99 17.92 21.74
CA VAL A 446 -19.58 16.77 21.02
C VAL A 446 -21.09 16.98 20.89
N ILE A 447 -21.65 16.65 19.72
CA ILE A 447 -23.09 16.71 19.52
C ILE A 447 -23.78 15.63 20.37
N GLU A 448 -24.88 16.00 21.03
CA GLU A 448 -25.73 15.09 21.81
C GLU A 448 -26.17 13.88 21.00
N GLU A 449 -26.27 12.71 21.64
CA GLU A 449 -26.46 11.43 20.94
C GLU A 449 -27.72 11.38 20.06
N ASN A 450 -28.81 12.02 20.51
CA ASN A 450 -30.07 12.13 19.77
C ASN A 450 -30.02 13.07 18.54
N LEU A 451 -28.91 13.77 18.31
CA LEU A 451 -28.65 14.63 17.16
C LEU A 451 -27.30 14.30 16.47
N ARG A 452 -26.59 13.27 16.91
CA ARG A 452 -25.26 12.91 16.41
C ARG A 452 -25.37 11.80 15.37
N HIS A 453 -24.75 11.99 14.21
CA HIS A 453 -24.75 10.97 13.16
C HIS A 453 -24.09 9.66 13.64
N PRO A 454 -24.64 8.45 13.33
CA PRO A 454 -24.10 7.19 13.86
C PRO A 454 -22.66 6.86 13.46
N ASP A 455 -22.16 7.41 12.34
CA ASP A 455 -20.77 7.25 11.90
C ASP A 455 -19.82 8.33 12.45
N CYS A 456 -20.25 9.11 13.44
CA CYS A 456 -19.37 10.02 14.16
C CYS A 456 -18.42 9.28 15.08
N PHE A 457 -17.13 9.55 14.93
CA PHE A 457 -16.08 9.03 15.81
C PHE A 457 -15.06 10.12 16.13
N HIS A 458 -15.60 11.26 16.59
CA HIS A 458 -14.89 12.48 16.98
C HIS A 458 -13.66 12.23 17.87
N ILE A 459 -12.73 13.18 17.86
CA ILE A 459 -11.52 13.16 18.69
C ILE A 459 -11.73 14.12 19.87
N GLU A 460 -11.71 13.59 21.10
CA GLU A 460 -11.77 14.41 22.32
C GLU A 460 -10.50 15.27 22.44
N LEU A 461 -10.64 16.58 22.65
CA LEU A 461 -9.52 17.49 22.81
C LEU A 461 -9.21 17.71 24.31
N PRO A 462 -7.96 17.54 24.76
CA PRO A 462 -7.59 17.73 26.16
C PRO A 462 -7.94 19.12 26.69
N ARG A 463 -8.41 19.23 27.93
CA ARG A 463 -8.71 20.52 28.59
C ARG A 463 -7.50 21.45 28.73
N SER A 464 -6.29 20.91 28.56
CA SER A 464 -5.00 21.60 28.58
C SER A 464 -4.39 21.78 27.18
N ASP A 465 -5.14 21.51 26.10
CA ASP A 465 -4.68 21.71 24.74
C ASP A 465 -4.35 23.19 24.47
N LYS A 466 -3.13 23.48 24.01
CA LYS A 466 -2.65 24.86 23.87
C LYS A 466 -3.21 25.60 22.66
N ILE A 467 -3.70 24.87 21.65
CA ILE A 467 -4.18 25.43 20.39
C ILE A 467 -5.70 25.54 20.44
N PHE A 468 -6.39 24.44 20.76
CA PHE A 468 -7.85 24.38 20.70
C PHE A 468 -8.53 24.92 21.97
N SER A 469 -7.94 24.72 23.16
CA SER A 469 -8.63 25.11 24.41
C SER A 469 -8.93 26.61 24.54
N PRO A 470 -8.06 27.55 24.10
CA PRO A 470 -8.33 28.99 24.12
C PRO A 470 -9.57 29.43 23.34
N PHE A 471 -9.93 28.71 22.27
CA PHE A 471 -11.13 28.97 21.46
C PHE A 471 -12.40 28.31 22.00
N GLY A 472 -12.31 27.59 23.13
CA GLY A 472 -13.43 26.84 23.71
C GLY A 472 -13.62 25.44 23.12
N GLU A 473 -12.83 25.05 22.11
CA GLU A 473 -12.95 23.76 21.43
C GLU A 473 -12.53 22.59 22.32
N ARG A 474 -13.38 21.55 22.39
CA ARG A 474 -13.18 20.28 23.13
C ARG A 474 -13.47 19.03 22.27
N CYS A 475 -13.87 19.22 21.02
CA CYS A 475 -14.20 18.16 20.07
C CYS A 475 -13.56 18.50 18.72
N MET A 476 -12.79 17.58 18.13
CA MET A 476 -12.31 17.68 16.75
C MET A 476 -13.05 16.68 15.86
N GLU A 477 -13.45 17.18 14.69
CA GLU A 477 -14.28 16.44 13.74
C GLU A 477 -13.57 15.19 13.20
N PHE A 478 -14.25 14.04 13.26
CA PHE A 478 -13.81 12.80 12.65
C PHE A 478 -15.01 11.91 12.30
N VAL A 479 -15.02 11.44 11.06
CA VAL A 479 -16.08 10.60 10.48
C VAL A 479 -15.47 9.26 10.05
N ARG A 480 -16.18 8.16 10.35
CA ARG A 480 -15.74 6.80 10.02
C ARG A 480 -15.65 6.56 8.51
N SER A 481 -14.76 5.65 8.12
CA SER A 481 -14.62 5.17 6.75
C SER A 481 -15.84 4.34 6.33
N LEU A 482 -16.24 4.43 5.06
CA LEU A 482 -17.30 3.58 4.52
C LEU A 482 -16.91 2.09 4.57
N PRO A 483 -17.88 1.20 4.82
CA PRO A 483 -17.62 -0.23 4.78
C PRO A 483 -17.59 -0.73 3.33
N ALA A 484 -16.87 -1.84 3.09
CA ALA A 484 -16.89 -2.57 1.83
C ALA A 484 -17.69 -3.87 1.96
N PRO A 485 -18.35 -4.36 0.89
CA PRO A 485 -18.93 -5.70 0.89
C PRO A 485 -17.81 -6.73 1.06
N ARG A 486 -17.99 -7.66 2.02
CA ARG A 486 -17.00 -8.72 2.28
C ARG A 486 -16.88 -9.64 1.06
N PRO A 487 -15.66 -9.94 0.55
CA PRO A 487 -15.48 -10.79 -0.63
C PRO A 487 -16.12 -12.17 -0.49
N GLU A 488 -16.17 -12.70 0.74
CA GLU A 488 -16.63 -14.06 1.04
C GLU A 488 -18.16 -14.17 1.23
N CYS A 489 -18.93 -13.07 1.12
CA CYS A 489 -20.40 -13.08 1.27
C CYS A 489 -20.86 -13.69 2.63
N ASN A 490 -20.23 -13.26 3.73
CA ASN A 490 -20.46 -13.76 5.09
C ASN A 490 -20.72 -12.64 6.12
N PHE A 491 -21.37 -13.02 7.23
CA PHE A 491 -21.50 -12.17 8.42
C PHE A 491 -20.12 -11.96 9.07
N GLY A 492 -19.98 -10.96 9.95
CA GLY A 492 -18.74 -10.71 10.69
C GLY A 492 -18.23 -9.27 10.55
N PRO A 493 -16.92 -9.04 10.73
CA PRO A 493 -16.38 -7.70 10.93
C PRO A 493 -16.53 -6.72 9.77
N ARG A 494 -16.53 -5.42 10.12
CA ARG A 494 -16.47 -4.28 9.20
C ARG A 494 -15.15 -4.29 8.44
N GLU A 495 -15.24 -4.43 7.12
CA GLU A 495 -14.13 -4.18 6.22
C GLU A 495 -14.22 -2.79 5.61
N GLN A 496 -13.08 -2.14 5.35
CA GLN A 496 -13.02 -0.81 4.73
C GLN A 496 -12.72 -0.92 3.24
N MET A 497 -13.25 0.02 2.47
CA MET A 497 -13.11 0.05 1.01
C MET A 497 -11.83 0.75 0.56
N ASN A 498 -11.24 0.27 -0.53
CA ASN A 498 -10.39 1.09 -1.39
C ASN A 498 -11.24 1.51 -2.60
N GLN A 499 -11.47 2.82 -2.79
CA GLN A 499 -12.31 3.28 -3.91
C GLN A 499 -11.55 3.44 -5.24
N ILE A 500 -10.22 3.38 -5.20
CA ILE A 500 -9.34 3.36 -6.38
C ILE A 500 -8.82 1.95 -6.66
N THR A 501 -8.11 1.75 -7.79
CA THR A 501 -7.45 0.45 -8.04
C THR A 501 -6.46 0.14 -6.91
N HIS A 502 -6.11 -1.13 -6.73
CA HIS A 502 -5.09 -1.51 -5.75
C HIS A 502 -3.72 -1.69 -6.41
N TRP A 503 -3.55 -1.30 -7.66
CA TRP A 503 -2.39 -1.63 -8.47
C TRP A 503 -1.48 -0.42 -8.60
N LEU A 504 -0.17 -0.66 -8.75
CA LEU A 504 0.75 0.37 -9.21
C LEU A 504 0.58 0.50 -10.73
N ASP A 505 -0.52 1.10 -11.16
CA ASP A 505 -0.98 1.18 -12.56
C ASP A 505 -1.34 2.59 -13.05
N GLY A 506 -0.89 3.61 -12.33
CA GLY A 506 -1.04 5.01 -12.71
C GLY A 506 -2.49 5.48 -12.72
N SER A 507 -3.37 4.83 -11.97
CA SER A 507 -4.75 5.26 -11.74
C SER A 507 -4.83 6.71 -11.22
N ASN A 508 -3.81 7.18 -10.50
CA ASN A 508 -3.64 8.59 -10.11
C ASN A 508 -3.43 9.57 -11.30
N ILE A 509 -2.99 9.06 -12.46
CA ILE A 509 -2.90 9.76 -13.75
C ILE A 509 -4.15 9.48 -14.62
N TYR A 510 -4.61 8.23 -14.64
CA TYR A 510 -5.55 7.69 -15.64
C TYR A 510 -7.00 7.48 -15.18
N GLY A 511 -7.29 7.67 -13.89
CA GLY A 511 -8.57 7.33 -13.27
C GLY A 511 -8.67 5.85 -12.87
N SER A 512 -9.55 5.56 -11.90
CA SER A 512 -9.85 4.21 -11.39
C SER A 512 -11.18 3.62 -11.90
N ASP A 513 -11.76 4.22 -12.93
CA ASP A 513 -12.97 3.73 -13.58
C ASP A 513 -13.02 4.23 -15.04
N GLN A 514 -13.86 3.60 -15.85
CA GLN A 514 -13.96 3.90 -17.28
C GLN A 514 -14.46 5.33 -17.55
N GLY A 515 -15.33 5.88 -16.70
CA GLY A 515 -15.84 7.24 -16.82
C GLY A 515 -14.75 8.27 -16.52
N SER A 516 -14.02 8.12 -15.42
CA SER A 516 -12.87 8.98 -15.09
C SER A 516 -11.80 8.93 -16.18
N GLN A 517 -11.43 7.73 -16.66
CA GLN A 517 -10.47 7.57 -17.75
C GLN A 517 -10.93 8.22 -19.06
N THR A 518 -12.22 8.10 -19.38
CA THR A 518 -12.83 8.77 -20.54
C THR A 518 -12.76 10.29 -20.39
N ASN A 519 -13.11 10.83 -19.22
CA ASN A 519 -13.14 12.28 -18.97
C ASN A 519 -11.76 12.94 -19.07
N LEU A 520 -10.67 12.20 -18.84
CA LEU A 520 -9.29 12.68 -18.89
C LEU A 520 -8.65 12.58 -20.29
N ARG A 521 -9.26 11.87 -21.24
CA ARG A 521 -8.72 11.69 -22.61
C ARG A 521 -9.16 12.77 -23.58
N GLU A 522 -8.27 13.16 -24.49
CA GLU A 522 -8.58 14.09 -25.59
C GLU A 522 -9.38 13.40 -26.70
N PHE A 523 -9.32 12.05 -26.78
CA PHE A 523 -9.80 11.25 -27.91
C PHE A 523 -9.25 11.73 -29.26
N ARG A 524 -8.00 12.22 -29.23
CA ARG A 524 -7.22 12.63 -30.38
C ARG A 524 -5.78 12.16 -30.24
N GLY A 525 -5.37 11.23 -31.10
CA GLY A 525 -3.98 10.73 -31.15
C GLY A 525 -3.52 10.00 -29.88
N GLY A 526 -4.44 9.53 -29.04
CA GLY A 526 -4.17 8.83 -27.79
C GLY A 526 -3.85 9.73 -26.59
N ARG A 527 -3.96 11.06 -26.74
CA ARG A 527 -3.53 12.04 -25.73
C ARG A 527 -4.45 12.14 -24.50
N LEU A 528 -3.85 12.54 -23.38
CA LEU A 528 -4.56 13.10 -22.24
C LEU A 528 -4.88 14.59 -22.48
N ARG A 529 -6.03 15.04 -21.98
CA ARG A 529 -6.45 16.44 -22.02
C ARG A 529 -5.46 17.31 -21.25
N ILE A 530 -5.25 18.51 -21.78
CA ILE A 530 -4.50 19.59 -21.15
C ILE A 530 -5.32 20.87 -21.15
N GLN A 531 -5.00 21.81 -20.27
CA GLN A 531 -5.24 23.22 -20.54
C GLN A 531 -3.94 23.85 -21.02
N ASN A 532 -4.02 24.75 -22.00
CA ASN A 532 -2.88 25.56 -22.39
C ASN A 532 -2.97 26.92 -21.70
N PHE A 533 -2.05 27.19 -20.78
CA PHE A 533 -1.99 28.47 -20.09
C PHE A 533 -0.68 29.18 -20.45
N GLN A 534 -0.78 30.31 -21.17
CA GLN A 534 0.36 31.10 -21.63
C GLN A 534 1.43 30.28 -22.40
N GLY A 535 1.00 29.26 -23.16
CA GLY A 535 1.89 28.36 -23.92
C GLY A 535 2.31 27.09 -23.17
N LYS A 536 1.99 26.97 -21.87
CA LYS A 536 2.34 25.82 -21.03
C LYS A 536 1.24 24.76 -21.06
N GLU A 537 1.60 23.49 -21.24
CA GLU A 537 0.68 22.37 -21.02
C GLU A 537 0.55 22.11 -19.52
N MET A 538 -0.65 22.33 -18.97
CA MET A 538 -1.01 22.06 -17.58
C MET A 538 -2.16 21.04 -17.53
N LEU A 539 -2.37 20.40 -16.36
CA LEU A 539 -3.53 19.53 -16.12
C LEU A 539 -4.85 20.28 -16.44
N PRO A 540 -5.93 19.60 -16.87
CA PRO A 540 -7.23 20.25 -17.10
C PRO A 540 -7.74 21.04 -15.89
N ALA A 541 -8.49 22.11 -16.12
CA ALA A 541 -9.05 22.94 -15.05
C ALA A 541 -10.28 22.30 -14.39
N ASN A 542 -10.39 22.45 -13.06
CA ASN A 542 -11.52 22.04 -12.22
C ASN A 542 -11.99 23.21 -11.34
N SER A 543 -12.64 24.21 -11.94
CA SER A 543 -13.15 25.39 -11.22
C SER A 543 -14.23 25.07 -10.18
N ALA A 544 -14.81 23.86 -10.22
CA ALA A 544 -15.85 23.41 -9.30
C ALA A 544 -15.31 22.91 -7.95
N GLU A 545 -14.00 22.63 -7.87
CA GLU A 545 -13.30 22.25 -6.63
C GLU A 545 -12.68 23.48 -5.96
N CYS A 546 -11.90 24.27 -6.70
CA CYS A 546 -11.42 25.56 -6.23
C CYS A 546 -11.14 26.53 -7.40
N SER A 547 -11.13 27.82 -7.09
CA SER A 547 -10.68 28.91 -7.98
C SER A 547 -9.95 29.98 -7.16
N SER A 548 -9.13 30.80 -7.82
CA SER A 548 -8.48 31.96 -7.18
C SER A 548 -9.50 33.01 -6.74
N GLU A 549 -9.13 33.93 -5.85
CA GLU A 549 -10.05 34.96 -5.30
C GLU A 549 -10.72 35.82 -6.39
N ASP A 550 -10.00 36.09 -7.47
CA ASP A 550 -10.47 36.83 -8.66
C ASP A 550 -11.20 35.96 -9.69
N ASN A 551 -11.31 34.64 -9.42
CA ASN A 551 -11.87 33.60 -10.29
C ASN A 551 -11.20 33.47 -11.67
N THR A 552 -9.93 33.86 -11.81
CA THR A 552 -9.19 33.73 -13.10
C THR A 552 -8.40 32.43 -13.24
N LEU A 553 -8.03 31.79 -12.12
CA LEU A 553 -7.32 30.50 -12.05
C LEU A 553 -8.20 29.45 -11.37
N SER A 554 -7.93 28.17 -11.63
CA SER A 554 -8.72 27.04 -11.11
C SER A 554 -7.84 25.93 -10.55
N CYS A 555 -8.43 25.09 -9.70
CA CYS A 555 -7.87 23.78 -9.35
C CYS A 555 -7.62 22.93 -10.60
N PHE A 556 -6.82 21.87 -10.46
CA PHE A 556 -6.52 20.92 -11.53
C PHE A 556 -7.37 19.63 -11.44
N GLN A 557 -7.55 18.95 -12.56
CA GLN A 557 -8.16 17.63 -12.65
C GLN A 557 -7.11 16.57 -13.01
N ALA A 558 -7.11 15.43 -12.34
CA ALA A 558 -6.26 14.27 -12.64
C ALA A 558 -7.01 12.95 -12.40
N GLY A 559 -6.29 11.82 -12.43
CA GLY A 559 -6.85 10.48 -12.19
C GLY A 559 -7.29 10.22 -10.74
N ASP A 560 -6.61 10.83 -9.77
CA ASP A 560 -7.05 10.86 -8.36
C ASP A 560 -7.50 12.28 -7.95
N GLY A 561 -8.58 12.33 -7.17
CA GLY A 561 -9.24 13.58 -6.76
C GLY A 561 -8.51 14.39 -5.68
N ARG A 562 -7.36 13.93 -5.17
CA ARG A 562 -6.54 14.65 -4.19
C ARG A 562 -5.44 15.50 -4.83
N VAL A 563 -5.39 15.60 -6.16
CA VAL A 563 -4.31 16.28 -6.89
C VAL A 563 -4.00 17.71 -6.40
N ASN A 564 -5.00 18.44 -5.88
CA ASN A 564 -4.84 19.81 -5.38
C ASN A 564 -4.56 19.91 -3.87
N GLU A 565 -4.27 18.80 -3.18
CA GLU A 565 -3.93 18.81 -1.75
C GLU A 565 -2.85 19.84 -1.42
N GLN A 566 -1.83 19.94 -2.27
CA GLN A 566 -0.80 20.97 -2.22
C GLN A 566 -0.03 21.06 -3.57
N PRO A 567 0.66 22.18 -3.89
CA PRO A 567 1.20 22.44 -5.22
C PRO A 567 2.26 21.45 -5.73
N ASN A 568 3.09 20.88 -4.87
CA ASN A 568 4.09 19.89 -5.29
C ASN A 568 3.47 18.55 -5.69
N LEU A 569 2.28 18.20 -5.19
CA LEU A 569 1.52 17.04 -5.67
C LEU A 569 0.99 17.31 -7.08
N ALA A 570 0.26 18.42 -7.26
CA ALA A 570 -0.24 18.87 -8.57
C ALA A 570 0.89 18.99 -9.63
N LEU A 571 2.09 19.39 -9.20
CA LEU A 571 3.29 19.42 -10.03
C LEU A 571 3.69 18.03 -10.54
N ILE A 572 3.80 17.01 -9.68
CA ILE A 572 4.15 15.66 -10.12
C ILE A 572 3.07 15.06 -11.04
N HIS A 573 1.78 15.26 -10.73
CA HIS A 573 0.70 14.86 -11.65
C HIS A 573 0.82 15.57 -13.01
N THR A 574 1.19 16.86 -13.05
CA THR A 574 1.43 17.59 -14.29
C THR A 574 2.60 17.00 -15.09
N LEU A 575 3.70 16.62 -14.43
CA LEU A 575 4.86 16.02 -15.09
C LEU A 575 4.55 14.65 -15.70
N PHE A 576 3.79 13.79 -15.02
CA PHE A 576 3.41 12.48 -15.57
C PHE A 576 2.32 12.56 -16.65
N MET A 577 1.43 13.56 -16.61
CA MET A 577 0.55 13.87 -17.72
C MET A 577 1.35 14.32 -18.96
N ARG A 578 2.35 15.20 -18.78
CA ARG A 578 3.26 15.61 -19.85
C ARG A 578 4.03 14.41 -20.41
N GLU A 579 4.50 13.51 -19.55
CA GLU A 579 5.22 12.30 -19.99
C GLU A 579 4.34 11.40 -20.87
N HIS A 580 3.08 11.17 -20.49
CA HIS A 580 2.13 10.47 -21.36
C HIS A 580 2.02 11.14 -22.73
N ASN A 581 1.79 12.46 -22.77
CA ASN A 581 1.64 13.20 -24.02
C ASN A 581 2.94 13.29 -24.84
N ARG A 582 4.11 13.13 -24.20
CA ARG A 582 5.43 12.99 -24.82
C ARG A 582 5.61 11.60 -25.44
N VAL A 583 5.31 10.54 -24.70
CA VAL A 583 5.42 9.15 -25.18
C VAL A 583 4.44 8.87 -26.32
N VAL A 584 3.22 9.42 -26.25
CA VAL A 584 2.24 9.40 -27.37
C VAL A 584 2.90 9.92 -28.66
N LYS A 585 3.59 11.06 -28.58
CA LYS A 585 4.24 11.69 -29.74
C LYS A 585 5.36 10.82 -30.31
N GLU A 586 6.18 10.20 -29.46
CA GLU A 586 7.23 9.28 -29.92
C GLU A 586 6.65 8.02 -30.58
N LEU A 587 5.60 7.43 -30.01
CA LEU A 587 4.91 6.28 -30.59
C LEU A 587 4.17 6.62 -31.89
N GLN A 588 3.51 7.78 -31.97
CA GLN A 588 2.84 8.26 -33.18
C GLN A 588 3.82 8.58 -34.33
N ASN A 589 5.03 9.06 -34.02
CA ASN A 589 6.09 9.25 -35.01
C ASN A 589 6.57 7.91 -35.59
N LEU A 590 6.56 6.83 -34.81
CA LEU A 590 6.93 5.48 -35.25
C LEU A 590 5.78 4.78 -35.98
N HIS A 591 4.54 5.02 -35.57
CA HIS A 591 3.32 4.38 -36.09
C HIS A 591 2.23 5.42 -36.41
N PRO A 592 2.32 6.13 -37.55
CA PRO A 592 1.33 7.13 -37.95
C PRO A 592 -0.07 6.55 -38.25
N ASP A 593 -0.19 5.23 -38.38
CA ASP A 593 -1.39 4.47 -38.69
C ASP A 593 -2.15 3.94 -37.45
N TRP A 594 -1.56 4.03 -36.25
CA TRP A 594 -2.22 3.59 -35.03
C TRP A 594 -3.43 4.45 -34.66
N SER A 595 -4.47 3.80 -34.14
CA SER A 595 -5.68 4.46 -33.66
C SER A 595 -5.44 5.24 -32.35
N ASP A 596 -6.38 6.13 -32.01
CA ASP A 596 -6.40 6.83 -30.72
C ASP A 596 -6.29 5.87 -29.53
N GLU A 597 -7.08 4.79 -29.56
CA GLU A 597 -7.07 3.77 -28.49
C GLU A 597 -5.74 3.02 -28.43
N ALA A 598 -5.15 2.68 -29.58
CA ALA A 598 -3.86 1.99 -29.64
C ALA A 598 -2.74 2.85 -29.04
N LEU A 599 -2.67 4.13 -29.44
CA LEU A 599 -1.71 5.09 -28.89
C LEU A 599 -1.93 5.29 -27.38
N PHE A 600 -3.17 5.48 -26.93
CA PHE A 600 -3.48 5.67 -25.51
C PHE A 600 -3.06 4.46 -24.65
N GLN A 601 -3.46 3.24 -25.04
CA GLN A 601 -3.21 2.04 -24.24
C GLN A 601 -1.74 1.62 -24.24
N GLU A 602 -1.03 1.76 -25.37
CA GLU A 602 0.41 1.52 -25.41
C GLU A 602 1.19 2.55 -24.60
N THR A 603 0.84 3.83 -24.70
CA THR A 603 1.45 4.90 -23.88
C THR A 603 1.19 4.68 -22.40
N ARG A 604 -0.06 4.36 -22.00
CA ARG A 604 -0.38 3.99 -20.61
C ARG A 604 0.46 2.81 -20.14
N ARG A 605 0.63 1.77 -20.96
CA ARG A 605 1.48 0.60 -20.64
C ARG A 605 2.93 1.00 -20.40
N VAL A 606 3.49 1.89 -21.23
CA VAL A 606 4.86 2.43 -21.05
C VAL A 606 4.98 3.24 -19.77
N VAL A 607 4.15 4.28 -19.57
CA VAL A 607 4.28 5.19 -18.41
C VAL A 607 4.04 4.44 -17.08
N VAL A 608 3.17 3.43 -17.07
CA VAL A 608 3.04 2.53 -15.92
C VAL A 608 4.32 1.75 -15.66
N ALA A 609 4.97 1.21 -16.70
CA ALA A 609 6.26 0.54 -16.55
C ALA A 609 7.37 1.47 -16.06
N GLU A 610 7.32 2.76 -16.42
CA GLU A 610 8.23 3.79 -15.93
C GLU A 610 8.02 4.09 -14.44
N VAL A 611 6.77 4.28 -14.00
CA VAL A 611 6.42 4.44 -12.58
C VAL A 611 6.82 3.20 -11.77
N GLN A 612 6.53 1.99 -12.28
CA GLN A 612 6.95 0.73 -11.66
C GLN A 612 8.48 0.62 -11.59
N HIS A 613 9.20 0.95 -12.66
CA HIS A 613 10.66 0.91 -12.65
C HIS A 613 11.24 1.91 -11.64
N ILE A 614 10.84 3.18 -11.67
CA ILE A 614 11.30 4.19 -10.69
C ILE A 614 11.01 3.75 -9.25
N THR A 615 9.82 3.19 -9.00
CA THR A 615 9.43 2.73 -7.66
C THR A 615 10.35 1.63 -7.14
N TYR A 616 10.53 0.53 -7.89
CA TYR A 616 11.31 -0.61 -7.41
C TYR A 616 12.83 -0.42 -7.58
N ASN A 617 13.27 0.41 -8.53
CA ASN A 617 14.68 0.69 -8.79
C ASN A 617 15.24 1.79 -7.87
N GLU A 618 14.50 2.88 -7.67
CA GLU A 618 15.01 4.11 -7.04
C GLU A 618 14.42 4.35 -5.64
N PHE A 619 13.09 4.26 -5.50
CA PHE A 619 12.38 4.62 -4.27
C PHE A 619 12.46 3.54 -3.18
N LEU A 620 12.03 2.31 -3.46
CA LEU A 620 11.97 1.23 -2.46
C LEU A 620 13.32 0.89 -1.81
N PRO A 621 14.49 0.94 -2.49
CA PRO A 621 15.77 0.76 -1.83
C PRO A 621 16.10 1.78 -0.73
N ILE A 622 15.60 3.01 -0.86
CA ILE A 622 15.74 4.05 0.18
C ILE A 622 14.83 3.72 1.38
N ILE A 623 13.61 3.28 1.10
CA ILE A 623 12.58 3.03 2.12
C ILE A 623 12.86 1.74 2.92
N LEU A 624 13.12 0.64 2.23
CA LEU A 624 13.20 -0.72 2.78
C LEU A 624 14.65 -1.17 3.10
N GLY A 625 15.63 -0.51 2.50
CA GLY A 625 17.05 -0.87 2.60
C GLY A 625 17.42 -2.13 1.82
N ARG A 626 18.69 -2.20 1.43
CA ARG A 626 19.23 -3.32 0.64
C ARG A 626 18.98 -4.71 1.26
N PRO A 627 19.16 -4.95 2.57
CA PRO A 627 18.96 -6.29 3.14
C PRO A 627 17.55 -6.84 2.91
N TYR A 628 16.53 -5.98 2.90
CA TYR A 628 15.16 -6.38 2.60
C TYR A 628 14.95 -6.54 1.09
N MET A 629 15.41 -5.59 0.27
CA MET A 629 15.29 -5.66 -1.20
C MET A 629 15.90 -6.94 -1.78
N ASP A 630 17.10 -7.30 -1.31
CA ASP A 630 17.83 -8.52 -1.72
C ASP A 630 17.09 -9.78 -1.21
N LYS A 631 16.70 -9.83 0.08
CA LYS A 631 16.00 -10.99 0.68
C LYS A 631 14.67 -11.28 -0.02
N SER A 632 13.87 -10.24 -0.23
CA SER A 632 12.50 -10.33 -0.73
C SER A 632 12.41 -10.29 -2.27
N GLN A 633 13.55 -10.26 -2.97
CA GLN A 633 13.63 -10.16 -4.44
C GLN A 633 12.74 -9.04 -4.98
N LEU A 634 12.95 -7.81 -4.49
CA LEU A 634 12.21 -6.63 -4.95
C LEU A 634 12.98 -5.79 -5.98
N SER A 635 14.31 -5.90 -6.04
CA SER A 635 15.11 -5.22 -7.06
C SER A 635 14.71 -5.67 -8.49
N PRO A 636 14.68 -4.76 -9.47
CA PRO A 636 14.64 -5.12 -10.90
C PRO A 636 15.78 -6.05 -11.30
N LYS A 637 15.64 -6.72 -12.45
CA LYS A 637 16.76 -7.43 -13.08
C LYS A 637 17.58 -6.50 -13.96
N ASP A 638 18.85 -6.83 -14.18
CA ASP A 638 19.72 -6.15 -15.15
C ASP A 638 19.30 -6.45 -16.59
N ASN A 639 18.80 -7.66 -16.86
CA ASN A 639 18.42 -8.13 -18.19
C ASN A 639 17.31 -9.21 -18.14
N GLY A 640 16.73 -9.50 -19.30
CA GLY A 640 15.67 -10.49 -19.45
C GLY A 640 14.40 -10.12 -18.68
N TRP A 641 13.67 -11.14 -18.21
CA TRP A 641 12.34 -11.04 -17.59
C TRP A 641 12.26 -11.70 -16.21
N THR A 642 11.24 -11.35 -15.44
CA THR A 642 10.78 -12.11 -14.27
C THR A 642 9.81 -13.23 -14.67
N ARG A 643 9.64 -14.15 -13.71
CA ARG A 643 8.58 -15.17 -13.66
C ARG A 643 8.10 -15.24 -12.21
N LEU A 644 7.63 -14.12 -11.71
CA LEU A 644 7.28 -13.88 -10.31
C LEU A 644 5.77 -13.78 -10.09
N TYR A 645 4.96 -13.73 -11.15
CA TYR A 645 3.51 -13.71 -11.04
C TYR A 645 2.99 -15.02 -10.43
N ASP A 646 2.20 -14.90 -9.38
CA ASP A 646 1.54 -15.98 -8.67
C ASP A 646 0.01 -15.77 -8.75
N PRO A 647 -0.71 -16.54 -9.59
CA PRO A 647 -2.16 -16.39 -9.75
C PRO A 647 -2.95 -16.77 -8.50
N GLU A 648 -2.29 -17.30 -7.47
CA GLU A 648 -2.90 -17.71 -6.20
C GLU A 648 -2.64 -16.68 -5.08
N LEU A 649 -1.87 -15.62 -5.38
CA LEU A 649 -1.61 -14.51 -4.48
C LEU A 649 -2.53 -13.33 -4.80
N ASN A 650 -3.35 -12.93 -3.83
CA ASN A 650 -4.10 -11.69 -3.93
C ASN A 650 -3.16 -10.49 -3.77
N GLY A 651 -2.91 -9.75 -4.86
CA GLY A 651 -1.97 -8.61 -4.91
C GLY A 651 -2.48 -7.30 -4.29
N GLY A 652 -3.78 -7.22 -3.98
CA GLY A 652 -4.43 -5.97 -3.54
C GLY A 652 -3.89 -5.35 -2.24
N THR A 653 -4.12 -4.05 -2.09
CA THR A 653 -3.77 -3.22 -0.94
C THR A 653 -4.33 -3.78 0.38
N THR A 654 -3.44 -3.94 1.36
CA THR A 654 -3.76 -4.35 2.72
C THR A 654 -4.18 -3.15 3.56
N ASN A 655 -5.11 -3.39 4.50
CA ASN A 655 -5.67 -2.37 5.37
C ASN A 655 -4.58 -1.69 6.21
N VAL A 656 -3.63 -2.48 6.73
CA VAL A 656 -2.49 -1.96 7.51
C VAL A 656 -1.57 -1.02 6.72
N PHE A 657 -1.39 -1.28 5.42
CA PHE A 657 -0.60 -0.42 4.53
C PHE A 657 -1.24 0.95 4.36
N ALA A 658 -2.50 0.98 3.88
CA ALA A 658 -3.26 2.21 3.61
C ALA A 658 -3.58 3.05 4.88
N THR A 659 -3.72 2.37 6.01
CA THR A 659 -4.20 3.00 7.25
C THR A 659 -3.08 3.47 8.17
N ALA A 660 -1.90 2.83 8.11
CA ALA A 660 -0.80 3.15 9.01
C ALA A 660 0.58 3.10 8.36
N ALA A 661 0.96 1.98 7.72
CA ALA A 661 2.36 1.75 7.37
C ALA A 661 2.89 2.70 6.29
N PHE A 662 2.11 2.99 5.24
CA PHE A 662 2.55 3.89 4.17
C PHE A 662 2.41 5.39 4.53
N ARG A 663 1.73 5.68 5.64
CA ARG A 663 1.63 7.03 6.23
C ARG A 663 2.91 7.51 6.92
N PHE A 664 4.00 6.74 6.84
CA PHE A 664 5.33 7.15 7.32
C PHE A 664 5.75 8.50 6.71
N GLY A 665 5.33 8.78 5.46
CA GLY A 665 5.65 9.99 4.73
C GLY A 665 5.29 11.28 5.46
N HIS A 666 4.30 11.25 6.38
CA HIS A 666 3.91 12.42 7.17
C HIS A 666 5.04 12.94 8.09
N SER A 667 5.96 12.07 8.55
CA SER A 667 7.16 12.49 9.30
C SER A 667 8.20 13.20 8.43
N LEU A 668 8.14 13.03 7.11
CA LEU A 668 9.10 13.58 6.14
C LEU A 668 8.70 14.97 5.63
N ILE A 669 7.52 15.46 6.00
CA ILE A 669 6.93 16.71 5.52
C ILE A 669 7.68 17.93 6.08
N GLN A 670 7.99 18.87 5.18
CA GLN A 670 8.56 20.17 5.52
C GLN A 670 7.46 21.19 5.82
N SER A 671 7.73 22.14 6.74
CA SER A 671 6.81 23.23 7.04
C SER A 671 6.63 24.21 5.86
N HIS A 672 7.67 24.34 5.03
CA HIS A 672 7.72 25.23 3.88
C HIS A 672 8.09 24.45 2.62
N MET A 673 7.51 24.81 1.48
CA MET A 673 7.88 24.30 0.17
C MET A 673 8.62 25.38 -0.60
N HIS A 674 9.87 25.13 -0.98
CA HIS A 674 10.70 26.10 -1.67
C HIS A 674 10.76 25.85 -3.18
N GLY A 675 10.65 26.90 -3.98
CA GLY A 675 11.04 26.91 -5.39
C GLY A 675 12.44 27.51 -5.53
N TYR A 676 13.38 26.79 -6.18
CA TYR A 676 14.75 27.27 -6.40
C TYR A 676 14.96 27.73 -7.83
N GLY A 677 15.39 28.98 -8.00
CA GLY A 677 15.85 29.51 -9.29
C GLY A 677 17.07 28.78 -9.85
N ARG A 678 17.38 29.02 -11.13
CA ARG A 678 18.50 28.39 -11.85
C ARG A 678 19.88 28.52 -11.17
N PHE A 679 20.05 29.50 -10.28
CA PHE A 679 21.29 29.75 -9.53
C PHE A 679 21.24 29.22 -8.08
N GLY A 680 20.17 28.51 -7.70
CA GLY A 680 20.00 27.96 -6.35
C GLY A 680 19.45 28.93 -5.30
N ASN A 681 19.15 30.18 -5.66
CA ASN A 681 18.42 31.09 -4.78
C ASN A 681 16.96 30.65 -4.64
N VAL A 682 16.39 30.79 -3.44
CA VAL A 682 14.94 30.66 -3.25
C VAL A 682 14.23 31.75 -4.07
N ARG A 683 13.14 31.37 -4.73
CA ARG A 683 12.24 32.24 -5.51
C ARG A 683 10.81 32.15 -5.01
N GLU A 684 10.36 30.94 -4.71
CA GLU A 684 9.09 30.68 -4.03
C GLU A 684 9.37 30.14 -2.62
N ASP A 685 8.64 30.62 -1.62
CA ASP A 685 8.70 30.14 -0.24
C ASP A 685 7.27 30.06 0.31
N LEU A 686 6.73 28.83 0.37
CA LEU A 686 5.31 28.59 0.55
C LEU A 686 5.06 27.84 1.86
N GLN A 687 4.46 28.51 2.85
CA GLN A 687 4.03 27.88 4.10
C GLN A 687 2.91 26.87 3.84
N LEU A 688 3.09 25.63 4.28
CA LEU A 688 2.24 24.49 3.90
C LEU A 688 0.76 24.64 4.31
N SER A 689 0.45 25.11 5.52
CA SER A 689 -0.94 25.32 5.99
C SER A 689 -1.76 26.23 5.07
N LYS A 690 -1.10 27.17 4.37
CA LYS A 690 -1.69 28.10 3.39
C LYS A 690 -1.78 27.54 1.96
N GLN A 691 -1.16 26.40 1.67
CA GLN A 691 -1.07 25.83 0.32
C GLN A 691 -2.11 24.73 0.00
N HIS A 692 -3.03 24.45 0.92
CA HIS A 692 -4.06 23.45 0.71
C HIS A 692 -5.13 23.94 -0.27
N PHE A 693 -5.41 23.18 -1.34
CA PHE A 693 -6.36 23.56 -2.40
C PHE A 693 -6.02 24.90 -3.10
N THR A 694 -4.74 25.30 -3.10
CA THR A 694 -4.27 26.54 -3.74
C THR A 694 -3.08 26.27 -4.70
N PRO A 695 -3.26 25.46 -5.76
CA PRO A 695 -2.20 25.11 -6.70
C PRO A 695 -1.73 26.27 -7.60
N PHE A 696 -2.24 27.49 -7.36
CA PHE A 696 -2.16 28.65 -8.24
C PHE A 696 -0.74 29.13 -8.53
N VAL A 697 0.22 28.88 -7.62
CA VAL A 697 1.65 29.16 -7.86
C VAL A 697 2.19 28.50 -9.13
N LEU A 698 1.66 27.33 -9.54
CA LEU A 698 2.12 26.63 -10.74
C LEU A 698 1.76 27.34 -12.05
N TYR A 699 0.83 28.30 -12.03
CA TYR A 699 0.50 29.14 -13.18
C TYR A 699 1.52 30.26 -13.41
N ASN A 700 2.37 30.58 -12.43
CA ASN A 700 3.39 31.63 -12.54
C ASN A 700 4.49 31.27 -13.56
N GLU A 701 5.09 32.29 -14.17
CA GLU A 701 6.20 32.12 -15.11
C GLU A 701 7.44 31.55 -14.39
N GLY A 702 7.98 30.45 -14.90
CA GLY A 702 9.13 29.74 -14.31
C GLY A 702 8.84 28.90 -13.06
N ALA A 703 7.68 29.05 -12.39
CA ALA A 703 7.42 28.42 -11.10
C ALA A 703 7.40 26.88 -11.14
N VAL A 704 6.83 26.25 -12.18
CA VAL A 704 6.91 24.79 -12.41
C VAL A 704 8.36 24.28 -12.30
N ASP A 705 9.27 25.00 -12.96
CA ASP A 705 10.68 24.69 -13.05
C ASP A 705 11.42 24.96 -11.72
N ASP A 706 11.06 26.05 -11.04
CA ASP A 706 11.62 26.41 -9.74
C ASP A 706 11.20 25.41 -8.65
N MET A 707 9.93 24.99 -8.63
CA MET A 707 9.40 23.98 -7.70
C MET A 707 9.95 22.57 -8.00
N VAL A 708 10.21 22.20 -9.26
CA VAL A 708 10.94 20.96 -9.60
C VAL A 708 12.35 20.98 -9.02
N ARG A 709 13.08 22.10 -9.15
CA ARG A 709 14.39 22.25 -8.50
C ARG A 709 14.26 22.27 -6.97
N GLY A 710 13.14 22.77 -6.45
CA GLY A 710 12.64 22.63 -5.08
C GLY A 710 12.69 21.20 -4.57
N LEU A 711 11.80 20.36 -5.12
CA LEU A 711 11.71 18.93 -4.77
C LEU A 711 13.03 18.19 -4.91
N ALA A 712 13.81 18.50 -5.95
CA ALA A 712 15.11 17.88 -6.21
C ALA A 712 16.27 18.44 -5.36
N SER A 713 16.07 19.44 -4.48
CA SER A 713 17.17 20.07 -3.73
C SER A 713 16.88 20.29 -2.25
N GLN A 714 15.66 20.66 -1.89
CA GLN A 714 15.25 20.79 -0.49
C GLN A 714 15.36 19.41 0.18
N SER A 715 15.78 19.34 1.45
CA SER A 715 15.74 18.10 2.22
C SER A 715 14.31 17.77 2.64
N CYS A 716 13.95 16.48 2.65
CA CYS A 716 12.83 16.02 3.48
C CYS A 716 13.20 16.11 4.97
N GLN A 717 12.22 16.05 5.87
CA GLN A 717 12.48 15.75 7.28
C GLN A 717 12.95 14.29 7.47
N LYS A 718 13.34 13.90 8.69
CA LYS A 718 13.72 12.51 8.99
C LYS A 718 12.50 11.66 9.28
N PHE A 719 12.63 10.35 9.05
CA PHE A 719 11.70 9.38 9.62
C PHE A 719 12.03 9.20 11.11
N ASP A 720 11.26 9.86 11.95
CA ASP A 720 11.26 9.71 13.40
C ASP A 720 9.92 10.23 13.97
N ARG A 721 9.83 10.41 15.30
CA ARG A 721 8.61 10.86 15.99
C ARG A 721 8.30 12.36 15.87
N PHE A 722 9.13 13.15 15.20
CA PHE A 722 8.90 14.59 15.08
C PHE A 722 8.06 14.91 13.84
N PHE A 723 7.20 15.92 13.96
CA PHE A 723 6.28 16.34 12.89
C PHE A 723 6.20 17.86 12.83
N SER A 724 5.99 18.41 11.64
CA SER A 724 5.75 19.85 11.46
C SER A 724 4.41 20.28 12.07
N LYS A 725 4.35 21.45 12.71
CA LYS A 725 3.07 22.03 13.16
C LYS A 725 2.09 22.30 12.03
N GLU A 726 2.58 22.50 10.81
CA GLU A 726 1.76 22.69 9.62
C GLU A 726 0.78 21.52 9.38
N ILE A 727 1.08 20.34 9.94
CA ILE A 727 0.21 19.15 9.89
C ILE A 727 -0.29 18.68 11.25
N THR A 728 0.33 19.04 12.40
CA THR A 728 -0.20 18.65 13.73
C THR A 728 -1.14 19.67 14.35
N ASP A 729 -1.05 20.96 14.00
CA ASP A 729 -1.87 22.03 14.57
C ASP A 729 -2.61 22.85 13.49
N HIS A 730 -2.09 22.88 12.26
CA HIS A 730 -2.52 23.79 11.19
C HIS A 730 -2.98 23.08 9.90
N LEU A 731 -3.28 21.76 9.95
CA LEU A 731 -3.72 20.99 8.79
C LEU A 731 -5.02 21.57 8.22
N PHE A 732 -5.06 21.84 6.91
CA PHE A 732 -6.18 22.51 6.22
C PHE A 732 -6.63 23.84 6.85
N GLN A 733 -5.77 24.54 7.60
CA GLN A 733 -6.16 25.79 8.25
C GLN A 733 -6.44 26.92 7.24
N GLY A 734 -5.61 27.10 6.21
CA GLY A 734 -5.72 28.28 5.33
C GLY A 734 -5.71 29.57 6.18
N ASP A 735 -6.69 30.45 5.98
CA ASP A 735 -6.87 31.69 6.74
C ASP A 735 -7.84 31.57 7.94
N LEU A 736 -8.22 30.36 8.33
CA LEU A 736 -9.06 30.11 9.50
C LEU A 736 -8.28 30.26 10.81
N ASP A 737 -8.99 30.44 11.93
CA ASP A 737 -8.38 30.48 13.26
C ASP A 737 -7.78 29.12 13.71
N LEU A 738 -8.31 28.00 13.21
CA LEU A 738 -7.97 26.64 13.64
C LEU A 738 -7.87 25.68 12.45
N GLY A 739 -6.84 24.84 12.46
CA GLY A 739 -6.69 23.67 11.59
C GLY A 739 -7.09 22.36 12.26
N LEU A 740 -6.58 21.25 11.74
CA LEU A 740 -6.70 19.90 12.30
C LEU A 740 -5.31 19.32 12.66
N ASP A 741 -5.32 18.11 13.23
CA ASP A 741 -4.13 17.35 13.62
C ASP A 741 -4.05 16.02 12.85
N LEU A 742 -3.15 15.96 11.86
CA LEU A 742 -2.94 14.78 11.00
C LEU A 742 -2.49 13.54 11.79
N VAL A 743 -1.69 13.70 12.84
CA VAL A 743 -1.21 12.58 13.66
C VAL A 743 -2.36 12.01 14.49
N ALA A 744 -3.20 12.86 15.07
CA ALA A 744 -4.42 12.44 15.75
C ALA A 744 -5.41 11.77 14.78
N LEU A 745 -5.58 12.30 13.56
CA LEU A 745 -6.39 11.68 12.51
C LEU A 745 -5.87 10.29 12.11
N ASN A 746 -4.54 10.09 12.02
CA ASN A 746 -3.93 8.79 11.71
C ASN A 746 -4.19 7.75 12.80
N ILE A 747 -4.03 8.13 14.07
CA ILE A 747 -4.32 7.25 15.22
C ILE A 747 -5.81 6.87 15.24
N GLN A 748 -6.70 7.85 15.10
CA GLN A 748 -8.14 7.61 15.12
C GLN A 748 -8.61 6.77 13.93
N ARG A 749 -8.02 6.95 12.73
CA ARG A 749 -8.28 6.11 11.55
C ARG A 749 -7.80 4.67 11.75
N GLY A 750 -6.68 4.46 12.44
CA GLY A 750 -6.22 3.13 12.87
C GLY A 750 -7.24 2.42 13.77
N ARG A 751 -7.84 3.13 14.73
CA ARG A 751 -8.89 2.61 15.62
C ARG A 751 -10.21 2.35 14.88
N ASP A 752 -10.62 3.24 13.98
CA ASP A 752 -11.80 3.10 13.11
C ASP A 752 -11.74 1.85 12.20
N HIS A 753 -10.55 1.54 11.68
CA HIS A 753 -10.29 0.37 10.84
C HIS A 753 -10.04 -0.93 11.64
N GLY A 754 -10.11 -0.86 12.98
CA GLY A 754 -9.87 -1.99 13.87
C GLY A 754 -8.47 -2.56 13.74
N LEU A 755 -7.44 -1.74 13.48
CA LEU A 755 -6.06 -2.23 13.43
C LEU A 755 -5.65 -2.79 14.81
N PRO A 756 -5.04 -3.99 14.86
CA PRO A 756 -4.37 -4.46 16.07
C PRO A 756 -3.28 -3.48 16.56
N PRO A 757 -3.02 -3.42 17.88
CA PRO A 757 -1.89 -2.68 18.45
C PRO A 757 -0.53 -3.06 17.87
N TYR A 758 0.43 -2.16 18.03
CA TYR A 758 1.81 -2.26 17.55
C TYR A 758 2.48 -3.63 17.79
N ASN A 759 2.27 -4.21 18.98
CA ASN A 759 2.97 -5.42 19.40
C ASN A 759 2.52 -6.69 18.65
N ASP A 760 1.26 -6.73 18.17
CA ASP A 760 0.77 -7.81 17.30
C ASP A 760 1.44 -7.76 15.91
N TRP A 761 1.69 -6.55 15.41
CA TRP A 761 2.36 -6.35 14.11
C TRP A 761 3.84 -6.69 14.14
N ARG A 762 4.52 -6.45 15.27
CA ARG A 762 5.89 -6.96 15.48
C ARG A 762 5.93 -8.49 15.34
N GLU A 763 5.00 -9.18 15.98
CA GLU A 763 4.96 -10.64 16.06
C GLU A 763 4.73 -11.28 14.68
N VAL A 764 3.77 -10.78 13.87
CA VAL A 764 3.57 -11.28 12.49
C VAL A 764 4.76 -10.96 11.57
N CYS A 765 5.48 -9.87 11.83
CA CYS A 765 6.75 -9.54 11.17
C CYS A 765 7.94 -10.41 11.59
N GLY A 766 7.75 -11.39 12.50
CA GLY A 766 8.82 -12.21 13.05
C GLY A 766 9.77 -11.47 13.99
N LEU A 767 9.38 -10.27 14.45
CA LEU A 767 10.11 -9.49 15.45
C LEU A 767 9.69 -9.93 16.85
N PRO A 768 10.58 -9.87 17.86
CA PRO A 768 10.21 -10.22 19.22
C PRO A 768 9.09 -9.34 19.76
N ARG A 769 8.04 -9.97 20.30
CA ARG A 769 6.98 -9.30 21.07
C ARG A 769 7.58 -8.66 22.33
N VAL A 770 7.32 -7.38 22.50
CA VAL A 770 7.82 -6.54 23.60
C VAL A 770 7.03 -6.88 24.86
N LYS A 771 7.71 -7.07 26.01
CA LYS A 771 7.05 -7.46 27.27
C LYS A 771 6.95 -6.34 28.31
N ASN A 772 7.70 -5.26 28.12
CA ASN A 772 7.76 -4.10 29.01
C ASN A 772 8.45 -2.94 28.30
N TRP A 773 8.28 -1.72 28.82
CA TRP A 773 8.86 -0.49 28.28
C TRP A 773 10.39 -0.53 28.13
N GLN A 774 11.10 -1.22 29.03
CA GLN A 774 12.55 -1.35 28.98
C GLN A 774 13.02 -2.16 27.77
N SER A 775 12.21 -3.13 27.32
CA SER A 775 12.51 -3.98 26.15
C SER A 775 12.43 -3.23 24.81
N LEU A 776 12.02 -1.96 24.80
CA LEU A 776 12.01 -1.09 23.61
C LEU A 776 13.35 -0.36 23.39
N GLN A 777 14.29 -0.38 24.34
CA GLN A 777 15.53 0.42 24.26
C GLN A 777 16.42 0.04 23.06
N ASP A 778 16.35 -1.20 22.59
CA ASP A 778 17.08 -1.68 21.42
C ASP A 778 16.47 -1.19 20.09
N VAL A 779 15.19 -0.79 20.10
CA VAL A 779 14.43 -0.41 18.88
C VAL A 779 14.00 1.06 18.85
N MET A 780 13.98 1.76 19.98
CA MET A 780 13.52 3.15 20.10
C MET A 780 14.52 3.99 20.90
N ASP A 781 14.35 5.32 20.92
CA ASP A 781 15.04 6.17 21.88
C ASP A 781 14.32 6.21 23.25
N ARG A 782 15.07 6.61 24.29
CA ARG A 782 14.58 6.60 25.67
C ARG A 782 13.44 7.61 25.90
N GLU A 783 13.39 8.71 25.16
CA GLU A 783 12.36 9.73 25.30
C GLU A 783 11.04 9.25 24.69
N SER A 784 11.07 8.67 23.50
CA SER A 784 9.92 8.00 22.88
C SER A 784 9.28 6.96 23.82
N ILE A 785 10.11 6.08 24.40
CA ILE A 785 9.67 5.08 25.38
C ILE A 785 9.02 5.74 26.61
N THR A 786 9.62 6.81 27.12
CA THR A 786 9.11 7.53 28.30
C THR A 786 7.76 8.19 28.01
N ARG A 787 7.59 8.76 26.80
CA ARG A 787 6.34 9.41 26.36
C ARG A 787 5.23 8.38 26.15
N LEU A 788 5.52 7.26 25.49
CA LEU A 788 4.54 6.17 25.31
C LEU A 788 4.12 5.56 26.66
N ALA A 789 5.06 5.34 27.59
CA ALA A 789 4.79 4.81 28.92
C ALA A 789 3.99 5.78 29.84
N GLN A 790 3.88 7.05 29.47
CA GLN A 790 3.02 8.05 30.14
C GLN A 790 1.60 8.10 29.56
N LEU A 791 1.40 7.59 28.33
CA LEU A 791 0.14 7.65 27.59
C LEU A 791 -0.66 6.34 27.66
N TYR A 792 0.02 5.20 27.58
CA TYR A 792 -0.57 3.86 27.60
C TYR A 792 -0.11 3.10 28.84
N SER A 793 -0.97 2.24 29.40
CA SER A 793 -0.58 1.44 30.57
C SER A 793 0.36 0.28 30.26
N SER A 794 0.30 -0.26 29.03
CA SER A 794 1.08 -1.40 28.57
C SER A 794 1.57 -1.21 27.14
N VAL A 795 2.70 -1.86 26.82
CA VAL A 795 3.26 -1.96 25.46
C VAL A 795 2.33 -2.66 24.47
N ASP A 796 1.39 -3.47 24.96
CA ASP A 796 0.37 -4.16 24.17
C ASP A 796 -0.79 -3.25 23.73
N GLU A 797 -0.90 -2.03 24.27
CA GLU A 797 -2.02 -1.11 24.02
C GLU A 797 -1.70 -0.03 22.98
N VAL A 798 -0.42 0.14 22.65
CA VAL A 798 0.12 1.21 21.78
C VAL A 798 -0.43 1.08 20.37
N ASP A 799 -1.06 2.14 19.85
CA ASP A 799 -1.56 2.19 18.47
C ASP A 799 -0.39 2.03 17.46
N LEU A 800 -0.60 1.24 16.40
CA LEU A 800 0.46 0.85 15.45
C LEU A 800 1.26 2.05 14.92
N PHE A 801 0.58 3.11 14.48
CA PHE A 801 1.23 4.24 13.81
C PHE A 801 2.32 4.88 14.69
N VAL A 802 2.00 5.26 15.92
CA VAL A 802 2.97 5.87 16.85
C VAL A 802 4.01 4.88 17.34
N GLY A 803 3.64 3.60 17.53
CA GLY A 803 4.58 2.56 17.92
C GLY A 803 5.66 2.30 16.86
N ALA A 804 5.29 2.23 15.59
CA ALA A 804 6.24 1.95 14.51
C ALA A 804 6.98 3.20 13.99
N VAL A 805 6.38 4.40 14.08
CA VAL A 805 7.08 5.69 13.84
C VAL A 805 8.19 5.94 14.87
N ALA A 806 8.03 5.46 16.11
CA ALA A 806 9.07 5.57 17.14
C ALA A 806 10.32 4.71 16.87
N GLU A 807 10.26 3.75 15.95
CA GLU A 807 11.36 2.83 15.70
C GLU A 807 12.55 3.49 15.00
N ARG A 808 13.75 3.19 15.50
CA ARG A 808 15.01 3.53 14.82
C ARG A 808 15.04 2.87 13.43
N PRO A 809 15.55 3.56 12.40
CA PRO A 809 15.70 2.98 11.07
C PRO A 809 16.46 1.66 11.07
N ALA A 810 15.98 0.70 10.28
CA ALA A 810 16.65 -0.57 10.06
C ALA A 810 17.95 -0.40 9.22
N PRO A 811 18.88 -1.39 9.21
CA PRO A 811 20.13 -1.27 8.47
C PRO A 811 19.95 -0.93 6.98
N ASP A 812 20.61 0.15 6.55
CA ASP A 812 20.52 0.75 5.21
C ASP A 812 19.10 1.18 4.75
N ALA A 813 18.11 1.21 5.65
CA ALA A 813 16.73 1.61 5.37
C ALA A 813 16.41 3.00 5.95
N MET A 814 15.36 3.64 5.44
CA MET A 814 14.75 4.81 6.07
C MET A 814 13.81 4.42 7.23
N LEU A 815 13.06 3.32 7.08
CA LEU A 815 12.02 2.93 8.03
C LEU A 815 12.54 2.01 9.14
N GLY A 816 11.83 2.00 10.27
CA GLY A 816 12.01 1.01 11.33
C GLY A 816 11.58 -0.40 10.91
N PRO A 817 12.09 -1.46 11.57
CA PRO A 817 11.90 -2.85 11.16
C PRO A 817 10.44 -3.30 10.99
N THR A 818 9.49 -2.78 11.78
CA THR A 818 8.06 -3.09 11.64
C THR A 818 7.49 -2.49 10.36
N PHE A 819 7.81 -1.24 10.03
CA PHE A 819 7.35 -0.62 8.79
C PHE A 819 8.11 -1.11 7.55
N VAL A 820 9.41 -1.44 7.62
CA VAL A 820 10.12 -2.15 6.54
C VAL A 820 9.41 -3.46 6.20
N CYS A 821 8.98 -4.22 7.22
CA CYS A 821 8.22 -5.44 7.04
C CYS A 821 6.87 -5.21 6.34
N LEU A 822 6.05 -4.27 6.83
CA LEU A 822 4.68 -4.05 6.35
C LEU A 822 4.61 -3.34 4.99
N VAL A 823 5.45 -2.32 4.76
CA VAL A 823 5.58 -1.68 3.44
C VAL A 823 6.18 -2.67 2.44
N GLY A 824 7.19 -3.42 2.87
CA GLY A 824 7.82 -4.45 2.04
C GLY A 824 6.88 -5.59 1.63
N ASP A 825 5.97 -6.02 2.52
CA ASP A 825 4.90 -6.98 2.20
C ASP A 825 4.00 -6.45 1.08
N GLN A 826 3.55 -5.20 1.16
CA GLN A 826 2.66 -4.65 0.13
C GLN A 826 3.34 -4.59 -1.24
N PHE A 827 4.58 -4.10 -1.33
CA PHE A 827 5.28 -4.09 -2.62
C PHE A 827 5.68 -5.52 -3.07
N ALA A 828 5.90 -6.45 -2.14
CA ALA A 828 6.05 -7.88 -2.45
C ALA A 828 4.77 -8.52 -3.03
N ARG A 829 3.58 -8.07 -2.60
CA ARG A 829 2.27 -8.42 -3.19
C ARG A 829 2.07 -7.75 -4.54
N LEU A 830 2.32 -6.46 -4.67
CA LEU A 830 2.14 -5.70 -5.91
C LEU A 830 3.02 -6.23 -7.05
N ARG A 831 4.27 -6.67 -6.78
CA ARG A 831 5.12 -7.27 -7.82
C ARG A 831 4.68 -8.68 -8.24
N ARG A 832 4.03 -9.45 -7.36
CA ARG A 832 3.75 -10.88 -7.57
C ARG A 832 2.30 -11.22 -7.86
N GLY A 833 1.34 -10.43 -7.39
CA GLY A 833 -0.07 -10.58 -7.71
C GLY A 833 -0.50 -9.84 -8.98
N ASP A 834 0.42 -9.14 -9.66
CA ASP A 834 0.15 -8.32 -10.84
C ASP A 834 0.65 -8.99 -12.14
N ARG A 835 -0.27 -9.48 -12.97
CA ARG A 835 0.09 -10.11 -14.27
C ARG A 835 0.63 -9.13 -15.31
N PHE A 836 0.52 -7.83 -15.07
CA PHE A 836 1.05 -6.80 -15.97
C PHE A 836 2.23 -6.04 -15.35
N PHE A 837 2.88 -6.58 -14.32
CA PHE A 837 4.13 -6.03 -13.82
C PHE A 837 5.17 -6.01 -14.95
N TYR A 838 5.86 -4.89 -15.16
CA TYR A 838 6.54 -4.61 -16.43
C TYR A 838 7.60 -5.66 -16.84
N GLU A 839 8.33 -6.26 -15.89
CA GLU A 839 9.34 -7.29 -16.19
C GLU A 839 8.76 -8.69 -16.46
N GLU A 840 7.46 -8.92 -16.23
CA GLU A 840 6.91 -10.27 -16.24
C GLU A 840 6.81 -10.85 -17.65
N SER A 841 7.26 -12.10 -17.80
CA SER A 841 7.22 -12.84 -19.08
C SER A 841 5.95 -13.66 -19.27
N SER A 842 5.71 -14.08 -20.52
CA SER A 842 4.65 -15.02 -20.90
C SER A 842 3.21 -14.49 -20.69
N GLN A 843 3.03 -13.18 -20.68
CA GLN A 843 1.74 -12.50 -20.65
C GLN A 843 1.53 -11.73 -21.98
N PRO A 844 0.30 -11.52 -22.46
CA PRO A 844 0.05 -10.72 -23.66
C PRO A 844 0.56 -9.28 -23.55
N SER A 845 0.69 -8.78 -22.33
CA SER A 845 1.22 -7.46 -21.97
C SER A 845 2.75 -7.39 -21.91
N SER A 846 3.46 -8.53 -21.88
CA SER A 846 4.91 -8.59 -21.69
C SER A 846 5.66 -7.76 -22.73
N PHE A 847 6.55 -6.89 -22.27
CA PHE A 847 7.49 -6.18 -23.14
C PHE A 847 8.52 -7.16 -23.73
N THR A 848 9.01 -6.86 -24.93
CA THR A 848 10.18 -7.53 -25.53
C THR A 848 11.47 -7.17 -24.78
N GLN A 849 12.55 -7.93 -24.99
CA GLN A 849 13.83 -7.66 -24.36
C GLN A 849 14.34 -6.25 -24.68
N GLY A 850 14.27 -5.83 -25.95
CA GLY A 850 14.70 -4.50 -26.38
C GLY A 850 13.86 -3.38 -25.76
N GLN A 851 12.56 -3.59 -25.53
CA GLN A 851 11.72 -2.63 -24.80
C GLN A 851 12.12 -2.54 -23.32
N LEU A 852 12.38 -3.67 -22.65
CA LEU A 852 12.85 -3.69 -21.26
C LEU A 852 14.24 -3.06 -21.08
N GLU A 853 15.15 -3.23 -22.04
CA GLU A 853 16.46 -2.56 -22.07
C GLU A 853 16.35 -1.03 -22.16
N GLN A 854 15.22 -0.48 -22.64
CA GLN A 854 14.96 0.96 -22.68
C GLN A 854 14.23 1.43 -21.41
N LEU A 855 13.22 0.67 -20.94
CA LEU A 855 12.50 0.97 -19.68
C LEU A 855 13.44 0.96 -18.46
N ARG A 856 14.49 0.14 -18.47
CA ARG A 856 15.55 0.14 -17.44
C ARG A 856 16.47 1.36 -17.45
N LYS A 857 16.32 2.27 -18.43
CA LYS A 857 17.03 3.56 -18.47
C LYS A 857 16.22 4.69 -17.84
N THR A 858 14.91 4.48 -17.63
CA THR A 858 14.04 5.45 -16.98
C THR A 858 14.55 5.74 -15.57
N SER A 859 14.62 7.01 -15.22
CA SER A 859 14.88 7.49 -13.87
C SER A 859 13.98 8.68 -13.60
N LEU A 860 13.70 9.01 -12.34
CA LEU A 860 12.92 10.21 -12.06
C LEU A 860 13.61 11.47 -12.61
N ALA A 861 14.95 11.53 -12.56
CA ALA A 861 15.72 12.62 -13.16
C ALA A 861 15.49 12.77 -14.68
N ARG A 862 15.27 11.66 -15.41
CA ARG A 862 14.91 11.68 -16.83
C ARG A 862 13.53 12.28 -17.05
N ILE A 863 12.53 11.84 -16.27
CA ILE A 863 11.16 12.39 -16.31
C ILE A 863 11.16 13.90 -16.04
N LEU A 864 11.92 14.37 -15.04
CA LEU A 864 12.07 15.81 -14.78
C LEU A 864 12.67 16.53 -16.00
N CYS A 865 13.78 16.03 -16.54
CA CYS A 865 14.47 16.64 -17.68
C CYS A 865 13.66 16.67 -18.99
N ASP A 866 12.72 15.74 -19.21
CA ASP A 866 11.90 15.70 -20.42
C ASP A 866 10.57 16.46 -20.31
N ASN A 867 10.09 16.74 -19.09
CA ASN A 867 8.75 17.31 -18.85
C ASN A 867 8.73 18.66 -18.11
N SER A 868 9.88 19.12 -17.62
CA SER A 868 10.09 20.52 -17.21
C SER A 868 10.16 21.47 -18.41
N GLU A 869 10.01 22.77 -18.17
CA GLU A 869 9.97 23.81 -19.22
C GLU A 869 11.37 24.28 -19.63
N SER A 870 12.30 24.36 -18.67
CA SER A 870 13.66 24.88 -18.89
C SER A 870 14.70 24.30 -17.92
N LEU A 871 14.47 23.07 -17.45
CA LEU A 871 15.41 22.34 -16.59
C LEU A 871 16.60 21.84 -17.43
N ILE A 872 17.70 22.59 -17.42
CA ILE A 872 18.92 22.24 -18.17
C ILE A 872 19.85 21.32 -17.38
N ILE A 873 19.88 21.46 -16.04
CA ILE A 873 20.76 20.70 -15.15
C ILE A 873 19.99 20.12 -13.96
N THR A 874 20.30 18.86 -13.60
CA THR A 874 19.79 18.19 -12.39
C THR A 874 20.73 17.04 -12.01
N GLN A 875 20.64 16.50 -10.80
CA GLN A 875 21.42 15.34 -10.39
C GLN A 875 20.79 14.02 -10.90
N PRO A 876 21.58 13.01 -11.29
CA PRO A 876 21.05 11.72 -11.76
C PRO A 876 20.14 11.00 -10.77
N LEU A 877 20.46 11.06 -9.48
CA LEU A 877 19.67 10.41 -8.43
C LEU A 877 18.76 11.45 -7.76
N ALA A 878 17.56 11.67 -8.31
CA ALA A 878 16.66 12.76 -7.91
C ALA A 878 16.24 12.73 -6.42
N PHE A 879 16.10 11.53 -5.86
CA PHE A 879 15.75 11.28 -4.45
C PHE A 879 16.90 11.53 -3.46
N VAL A 880 18.13 11.64 -3.95
CA VAL A 880 19.34 11.69 -3.13
C VAL A 880 19.92 13.10 -3.21
N GLN A 881 20.39 13.63 -2.08
CA GLN A 881 20.96 14.97 -2.03
C GLN A 881 22.08 15.15 -3.08
N PRO A 882 22.15 16.31 -3.77
CA PRO A 882 23.28 16.65 -4.61
C PRO A 882 24.58 16.54 -3.82
N SER A 883 25.53 15.82 -4.37
CA SER A 883 26.82 15.59 -3.71
C SER A 883 27.89 15.37 -4.76
N PHE A 884 29.14 15.29 -4.32
CA PHE A 884 30.26 15.09 -5.23
C PHE A 884 30.18 13.75 -6.04
N LEU A 885 29.45 12.74 -5.55
CA LEU A 885 29.15 11.50 -6.31
C LEU A 885 27.75 11.50 -6.98
N ASN A 886 26.93 12.51 -6.73
CA ASN A 886 25.61 12.72 -7.33
C ASN A 886 25.52 14.18 -7.79
N GLN A 887 26.43 14.57 -8.68
CA GLN A 887 26.58 15.95 -9.12
C GLN A 887 25.41 16.34 -10.03
N ARG A 888 25.05 17.62 -10.04
CA ARG A 888 24.12 18.15 -11.04
C ARG A 888 24.84 18.17 -12.39
N VAL A 889 24.28 17.48 -13.37
CA VAL A 889 24.81 17.36 -14.74
C VAL A 889 23.77 17.89 -15.73
N ALA A 890 24.20 18.16 -16.96
CA ALA A 890 23.27 18.50 -18.04
C ALA A 890 22.26 17.37 -18.28
N CYS A 891 21.02 17.71 -18.60
CA CYS A 891 19.97 16.77 -18.99
C CYS A 891 20.28 15.99 -20.29
N SER A 892 21.34 16.34 -21.02
CA SER A 892 21.90 15.59 -22.17
C SER A 892 23.03 14.62 -21.78
N SER A 893 23.44 14.59 -20.52
CA SER A 893 24.52 13.73 -20.03
C SER A 893 24.17 12.24 -20.15
N GLN A 894 25.17 11.41 -20.44
CA GLN A 894 25.02 9.95 -20.40
C GLN A 894 24.64 9.41 -19.01
N SER A 895 24.78 10.24 -17.97
CA SER A 895 24.33 9.95 -16.61
C SER A 895 22.83 10.13 -16.39
N ILE A 896 22.10 10.73 -17.34
CA ILE A 896 20.62 10.81 -17.35
C ILE A 896 20.13 10.26 -18.71
N PRO A 897 20.29 8.95 -18.96
CA PRO A 897 20.10 8.35 -20.28
C PRO A 897 18.67 8.51 -20.79
N LYS A 898 18.51 8.64 -22.11
CA LYS A 898 17.20 8.66 -22.76
C LYS A 898 16.63 7.26 -22.97
N VAL A 899 15.30 7.16 -22.88
CA VAL A 899 14.50 6.02 -23.30
C VAL A 899 14.26 6.14 -24.80
N GLU A 900 14.80 5.22 -25.59
CA GLU A 900 14.67 5.22 -27.05
C GLU A 900 13.53 4.31 -27.50
N PHE A 901 12.58 4.83 -28.26
CA PHE A 901 11.34 4.09 -28.61
C PHE A 901 11.48 3.15 -29.81
N HIS A 902 12.63 3.07 -30.48
CA HIS A 902 12.85 2.19 -31.62
C HIS A 902 12.41 0.71 -31.42
N PRO A 903 12.58 0.07 -30.24
CA PRO A 903 12.09 -1.29 -30.00
C PRO A 903 10.57 -1.48 -30.08
N TRP A 904 9.77 -0.39 -30.08
CA TRP A 904 8.33 -0.44 -30.34
C TRP A 904 7.98 -0.52 -31.83
N LEU A 905 8.93 -0.43 -32.76
CA LEU A 905 8.66 -0.47 -34.21
C LEU A 905 7.97 -1.78 -34.68
N GLN A 906 8.12 -2.88 -33.94
CA GLN A 906 7.44 -4.15 -34.22
C GLN A 906 6.27 -4.44 -33.26
N GLU A 907 5.94 -3.50 -32.38
CA GLU A 907 4.82 -3.61 -31.46
C GLU A 907 3.50 -3.69 -32.21
N ARG A 908 2.55 -4.48 -31.69
CA ARG A 908 1.21 -4.62 -32.28
C ARG A 908 0.16 -4.34 -31.22
N PRO A 909 -0.59 -3.23 -31.32
CA PRO A 909 -1.64 -2.94 -30.38
C PRO A 909 -2.76 -4.00 -30.50
N ALA A 910 -3.45 -4.25 -29.39
CA ALA A 910 -4.50 -5.26 -29.30
C ALA A 910 -5.83 -4.62 -28.88
N VAL A 911 -6.29 -3.68 -29.71
CA VAL A 911 -7.55 -2.92 -29.60
C VAL A 911 -8.21 -2.74 -30.96
#